data_AF-R0KPC8-F1
#
_entry.id   AF-R0KPC8-F1
#
_cell.length_a   1.000
_cell.length_b   1.000
_cell.length_c   1.000
_cell.angle_alpha   90.00
_cell.angle_beta   90.00
_cell.angle_gamma   90.00
#
_symmetry.space_group_name_H-M   'P 1'
#
loop_
_entity.id
_entity.type
_entity.pdbx_description
1 polymer ?
#
loop_
_entity_poly.entity_id
_entity_poly.type
_entity_poly.pdbx_seq_one_letter_code
_entity_poly.pdbx_strand_id
1 'polypeptide(L)'
;MKVMGLAEKKYKKAKVNCIFKTYKFYEEENEVLVNKIQVNNVIKETCVKSVIKDDTCVDDLNATVANDLGATVANDLNVTELNNPTCTTKIPSPNKEEIQNIKPVDKKKLVDFLFCISKKSFKDVFSLYNFRILKAKLSLFISRNRYETLSDDELKLHFRIKQFPWGKLVKNQGDHELSQNLTKSFLFHLFEDFFIPLISTYFYTTETGFGMREVYFYKRNLWYEYSDYHTINFLNEKCVKESKNDNLHINNNLYIKNLHNVRCIPKKDGARIIVNLSKSLDKSGGSNKLLYPMYSILKREVRHKLGNSALGYEDMHQIAYPFFNEFKNFYILKLDLRKCYDNIPHKYLKKLIDKLYSKDHYFVKKFYTLGIIRNLLRQGRYFRVMDSNTPSDIHYKETVFSCDYIYKDESYYYSYKRENIIESLRKIALENKIYYKNESYSQFKGIPQGSIFSNILCGLYLNKIDEKYFNSIFKKGKIIRYVDDYLVLTPSVIELKEFLNKITKLERYGISFNTKKIMANFDMKTLEFKKMDEEFIWCGLKLISKDNKTGFKIDFKSKMNKYTVSYSSVNPGNDIFNKMKKFFITRTSKILFSRENKFVYQNIFDFLILYKVRLRTLFSRAPFVNEKFYLKILDYCLEEMMTLCRERKIKISEEIIQEMAKKTFYEQKSN
;
A
#
# COMPACT_ATOMS: atom_id res chain seq x y z
N MET A 1 24.43 27.45 -3.82
CA MET A 1 24.79 27.58 -5.26
C MET A 1 25.27 26.26 -5.90
N LYS A 2 26.10 25.42 -5.27
CA LYS A 2 26.51 24.11 -5.85
C LYS A 2 25.35 23.14 -6.17
N VAL A 3 24.29 23.10 -5.37
CA VAL A 3 23.08 22.31 -5.66
C VAL A 3 22.31 22.86 -6.87
N MET A 4 22.34 24.18 -7.08
CA MET A 4 21.70 24.83 -8.24
C MET A 4 22.48 24.57 -9.54
N GLY A 5 23.81 24.58 -9.51
CA GLY A 5 24.62 24.26 -10.69
C GLY A 5 24.52 22.79 -11.12
N LEU A 6 24.46 21.85 -10.16
CA LEU A 6 24.17 20.44 -10.46
C LEU A 6 22.73 20.23 -10.93
N ALA A 7 21.78 20.99 -10.38
CA ALA A 7 20.41 21.01 -10.86
C ALA A 7 20.36 21.48 -12.31
N GLU A 8 21.08 22.55 -12.65
CA GLU A 8 21.11 23.18 -13.95
C GLU A 8 21.75 22.30 -15.03
N LYS A 9 22.86 21.62 -14.71
CA LYS A 9 23.51 20.66 -15.64
C LYS A 9 22.62 19.43 -15.88
N LYS A 10 22.03 18.86 -14.83
CA LYS A 10 21.05 17.75 -14.96
C LYS A 10 19.78 18.19 -15.68
N TYR A 11 19.35 19.43 -15.45
CA TYR A 11 18.20 20.06 -16.07
C TYR A 11 18.40 20.24 -17.59
N LYS A 12 19.52 20.83 -18.01
CA LYS A 12 19.85 21.01 -19.44
C LYS A 12 19.89 19.65 -20.14
N LYS A 13 20.53 18.63 -19.52
CA LYS A 13 20.57 17.25 -20.03
C LYS A 13 19.17 16.62 -20.13
N ALA A 14 18.32 16.76 -19.11
CA ALA A 14 16.97 16.20 -19.11
C ALA A 14 16.05 16.88 -20.15
N LYS A 15 16.16 18.20 -20.32
CA LYS A 15 15.43 18.95 -21.37
C LYS A 15 15.83 18.45 -22.77
N VAL A 16 17.14 18.35 -23.04
CA VAL A 16 17.66 17.85 -24.33
C VAL A 16 17.20 16.41 -24.57
N ASN A 17 17.32 15.53 -23.58
CA ASN A 17 16.88 14.14 -23.70
C ASN A 17 15.37 14.02 -23.96
N CYS A 18 14.55 14.82 -23.28
CA CYS A 18 13.10 14.84 -23.49
C CYS A 18 12.76 15.24 -24.94
N ILE A 19 13.37 16.32 -25.44
CA ILE A 19 13.15 16.81 -26.81
C ILE A 19 13.65 15.79 -27.84
N PHE A 20 14.85 15.23 -27.63
CA PHE A 20 15.47 14.26 -28.53
C PHE A 20 14.65 12.97 -28.63
N LYS A 21 14.14 12.43 -27.52
CA LYS A 21 13.29 11.24 -27.54
C LYS A 21 11.97 11.46 -28.28
N THR A 22 11.34 12.62 -28.09
CA THR A 22 10.15 13.00 -28.86
C THR A 22 10.44 13.08 -30.36
N TYR A 23 11.61 13.61 -30.73
CA TYR A 23 12.04 13.68 -32.13
C TYR A 23 12.35 12.28 -32.71
N LYS A 24 13.01 11.41 -31.96
CA LYS A 24 13.29 10.04 -32.41
C LYS A 24 12.00 9.24 -32.64
N PHE A 25 11.02 9.40 -31.75
CA PHE A 25 9.68 8.83 -31.93
C PHE A 25 9.01 9.33 -33.23
N TYR A 26 9.21 10.59 -33.59
CA TYR A 26 8.72 11.15 -34.86
C TYR A 26 9.38 10.51 -36.08
N GLU A 27 10.69 10.26 -36.04
CA GLU A 27 11.41 9.55 -37.11
C GLU A 27 10.93 8.10 -37.25
N GLU A 28 10.76 7.40 -36.12
CA GLU A 28 10.36 5.98 -36.10
C GLU A 28 8.89 5.75 -36.53
N GLU A 29 7.96 6.67 -36.27
CA GLU A 29 6.56 6.52 -36.71
C GLU A 29 6.30 6.92 -38.17
N ASN A 30 7.25 7.55 -38.88
CA ASN A 30 6.99 8.15 -40.21
C ASN A 30 8.04 7.85 -41.29
N GLU A 31 8.49 6.60 -41.44
CA GLU A 31 9.37 6.20 -42.56
C GLU A 31 8.82 6.56 -43.95
N VAL A 32 7.49 6.68 -44.10
CA VAL A 32 6.82 6.96 -45.40
C VAL A 32 6.62 8.47 -45.64
N LEU A 33 6.68 9.33 -44.61
CA LEU A 33 6.45 10.79 -44.75
C LEU A 33 7.74 11.62 -44.83
N VAL A 34 8.89 11.01 -44.52
CA VAL A 34 10.21 11.67 -44.44
C VAL A 34 10.63 12.32 -45.77
N ASN A 35 10.11 11.86 -46.91
CA ASN A 35 10.47 12.42 -48.22
C ASN A 35 9.67 13.67 -48.65
N LYS A 36 8.71 14.18 -47.85
CA LYS A 36 7.83 15.27 -48.29
C LYS A 36 7.85 16.57 -47.50
N ILE A 37 8.71 16.76 -46.50
CA ILE A 37 8.66 17.99 -45.70
C ILE A 37 10.05 18.58 -45.37
N GLN A 38 10.29 19.81 -45.87
CA GLN A 38 11.34 20.78 -45.47
C GLN A 38 11.37 21.17 -43.97
N VAL A 39 10.75 20.38 -43.08
CA VAL A 39 10.67 20.62 -41.63
C VAL A 39 11.96 20.21 -40.88
N ASN A 40 12.84 19.43 -41.54
CA ASN A 40 14.12 19.02 -40.99
C ASN A 40 15.05 20.19 -40.62
N ASN A 41 14.96 21.33 -41.30
CA ASN A 41 15.85 22.47 -41.04
C ASN A 41 15.28 23.40 -39.95
N VAL A 42 13.97 23.65 -39.93
CA VAL A 42 13.37 24.58 -38.96
C VAL A 42 13.38 24.01 -37.53
N ILE A 43 13.14 22.71 -37.34
CA ILE A 43 13.12 22.11 -35.99
C ILE A 43 14.53 21.83 -35.47
N LYS A 44 15.48 21.39 -36.31
CA LYS A 44 16.91 21.31 -35.94
C LYS A 44 17.46 22.69 -35.58
N GLU A 45 17.21 23.72 -36.38
CA GLU A 45 17.72 25.06 -36.08
C GLU A 45 17.07 25.68 -34.85
N THR A 46 15.77 25.49 -34.62
CA THR A 46 15.09 26.07 -33.44
C THR A 46 15.41 25.31 -32.15
N CYS A 47 15.61 23.98 -32.20
CA CYS A 47 15.99 23.19 -31.03
C CYS A 47 17.47 23.34 -30.67
N VAL A 48 18.37 23.48 -31.64
CA VAL A 48 19.80 23.71 -31.38
C VAL A 48 20.07 25.15 -30.93
N LYS A 49 19.43 26.16 -31.55
CA LYS A 49 19.61 27.58 -31.16
C LYS A 49 18.95 27.97 -29.83
N SER A 50 17.98 27.19 -29.32
CA SER A 50 17.37 27.42 -27.98
C SER A 50 18.07 26.68 -26.84
N VAL A 51 19.00 25.78 -27.16
CA VAL A 51 19.85 25.04 -26.20
C VAL A 51 21.23 25.71 -26.06
N ILE A 52 21.68 26.43 -27.09
CA ILE A 52 22.94 27.17 -27.12
C ILE A 52 22.63 28.67 -27.14
N LYS A 53 22.41 29.26 -25.97
CA LYS A 53 22.58 30.69 -25.71
C LYS A 53 23.41 30.82 -24.45
N ASP A 54 24.69 30.50 -24.60
CA ASP A 54 25.82 30.84 -23.73
C ASP A 54 27.07 30.42 -24.53
N ASP A 55 27.52 31.29 -25.44
CA ASP A 55 28.71 31.11 -26.29
C ASP A 55 30.00 31.28 -25.48
N THR A 56 30.23 30.41 -24.48
CA THR A 56 31.51 30.31 -23.77
C THR A 56 31.91 28.89 -23.36
N CYS A 57 31.35 27.84 -23.95
CA CYS A 57 31.74 26.47 -23.56
C CYS A 57 31.55 25.42 -24.68
N VAL A 58 32.00 25.74 -25.90
CA VAL A 58 32.02 24.79 -27.03
C VAL A 58 33.45 24.35 -27.40
N ASP A 59 34.49 25.05 -26.96
CA ASP A 59 35.88 24.64 -27.26
C ASP A 59 36.51 23.70 -26.21
N ASP A 60 35.97 23.63 -24.98
CA ASP A 60 36.52 22.77 -23.92
C ASP A 60 35.93 21.34 -23.86
N LEU A 61 34.97 20.99 -24.73
CA LEU A 61 34.36 19.65 -24.72
C LEU A 61 34.94 18.68 -25.78
N ASN A 62 35.69 19.19 -26.76
CA ASN A 62 36.31 18.37 -27.80
C ASN A 62 37.78 18.00 -27.50
N ALA A 63 38.40 18.61 -26.49
CA ALA A 63 39.76 18.25 -26.06
C ALA A 63 39.81 17.10 -25.02
N THR A 64 38.70 16.81 -24.31
CA THR A 64 38.67 15.77 -23.25
C THR A 64 38.06 14.44 -23.69
N VAL A 65 37.58 14.32 -24.94
CA VAL A 65 36.97 13.08 -25.45
C VAL A 65 37.86 12.35 -26.48
N ALA A 66 38.98 12.97 -26.89
CA ALA A 66 39.90 12.37 -27.86
C ALA A 66 41.07 11.57 -27.23
N ASN A 67 41.31 11.64 -25.91
CA ASN A 67 42.49 11.02 -25.29
C ASN A 67 42.22 9.78 -24.41
N ASP A 68 40.97 9.34 -24.22
CA ASP A 68 40.66 8.21 -23.31
C ASP A 68 40.17 6.92 -24.02
N LEU A 69 40.47 6.77 -25.31
CA LEU A 69 40.25 5.50 -26.04
C LEU A 69 41.55 5.03 -26.69
N GLY A 70 42.45 4.46 -25.88
CA GLY A 70 43.64 3.75 -26.35
C GLY A 70 44.47 3.11 -25.23
N ALA A 71 44.40 1.77 -25.14
CA ALA A 71 45.37 0.84 -24.55
C ALA A 71 45.46 0.68 -23.00
N THR A 72 44.88 -0.44 -22.55
CA THR A 72 45.45 -1.53 -21.71
C THR A 72 46.75 -1.31 -20.93
N VAL A 73 46.75 -1.67 -19.62
CA VAL A 73 47.57 -2.72 -18.97
C VAL A 73 47.38 -2.68 -17.44
N ALA A 74 47.47 -3.86 -16.82
CA ALA A 74 47.26 -4.17 -15.41
C ALA A 74 48.33 -3.64 -14.43
N ASN A 75 48.01 -3.82 -13.14
CA ASN A 75 48.83 -3.84 -11.92
C ASN A 75 48.77 -2.61 -10.99
N ASP A 76 48.25 -2.93 -9.80
CA ASP A 76 48.81 -2.66 -8.48
C ASP A 76 48.60 -1.31 -7.75
N LEU A 77 48.23 -1.50 -6.47
CA LEU A 77 48.50 -0.69 -5.27
C LEU A 77 47.49 0.40 -4.82
N ASN A 78 46.71 0.00 -3.81
CA ASN A 78 46.67 0.58 -2.45
C ASN A 78 46.26 2.05 -2.20
N VAL A 79 45.18 2.17 -1.41
CA VAL A 79 45.13 2.85 -0.09
C VAL A 79 45.07 4.39 -0.06
N THR A 80 43.88 4.83 0.40
CA THR A 80 43.57 6.00 1.25
C THR A 80 43.66 7.42 0.71
N GLU A 81 42.79 8.23 1.32
CA GLU A 81 42.73 9.70 1.31
C GLU A 81 42.06 10.37 0.10
N LEU A 82 40.78 10.69 0.29
CA LEU A 82 40.21 11.96 -0.19
C LEU A 82 39.18 12.44 0.84
N ASN A 83 39.74 13.02 1.91
CA ASN A 83 39.03 13.87 2.86
C ASN A 83 38.59 15.18 2.19
N ASN A 84 37.39 15.62 2.55
CA ASN A 84 36.88 17.00 2.62
C ASN A 84 36.98 17.93 1.40
N PRO A 85 35.84 18.52 1.02
CA PRO A 85 35.78 19.94 0.75
C PRO A 85 34.95 20.64 1.84
N THR A 86 35.65 21.34 2.72
CA THR A 86 35.12 22.36 3.62
C THR A 86 34.32 23.40 2.82
N CYS A 87 33.01 23.40 3.01
CA CYS A 87 32.15 24.53 2.68
C CYS A 87 31.21 24.75 3.86
N THR A 88 31.73 25.43 4.87
CA THR A 88 31.00 25.90 6.05
C THR A 88 30.13 27.09 5.68
N THR A 89 29.02 26.83 5.00
CA THR A 89 27.77 27.52 5.32
C THR A 89 26.98 26.55 6.18
N LYS A 90 26.97 26.75 7.50
CA LYS A 90 26.15 25.98 8.44
C LYS A 90 24.68 26.19 8.05
N ILE A 91 24.17 25.30 7.20
CA ILE A 91 22.75 24.96 7.20
C ILE A 91 22.52 24.45 8.63
N PRO A 92 21.62 25.04 9.42
CA PRO A 92 21.39 24.55 10.77
C PRO A 92 21.10 23.07 10.67
N SER A 93 21.92 22.26 11.35
CA SER A 93 21.68 20.84 11.51
C SER A 93 20.22 20.71 11.99
N PRO A 94 19.37 19.94 11.30
CA PRO A 94 17.98 19.84 11.71
C PRO A 94 17.93 19.38 13.17
N ASN A 95 17.12 20.07 13.98
CA ASN A 95 17.01 19.76 15.40
C ASN A 95 16.60 18.29 15.58
N LYS A 96 17.07 17.62 16.66
CA LYS A 96 16.76 16.21 16.93
C LYS A 96 15.26 15.90 16.85
N GLU A 97 14.41 16.83 17.28
CA GLU A 97 12.94 16.69 17.18
C GLU A 97 12.42 16.70 15.73
N GLU A 98 13.04 17.49 14.83
CA GLU A 98 12.67 17.55 13.42
C GLU A 98 13.07 16.27 12.67
N ILE A 99 14.21 15.67 13.06
CA ILE A 99 14.65 14.36 12.54
C ILE A 99 13.78 13.23 13.09
N GLN A 100 13.27 13.33 14.32
CA GLN A 100 12.39 12.30 14.89
C GLN A 100 10.99 12.31 14.28
N ASN A 101 10.47 13.50 13.95
CA ASN A 101 9.12 13.73 13.44
C ASN A 101 9.13 14.59 12.17
N ILE A 102 9.55 13.97 11.06
CA ILE A 102 9.65 14.65 9.76
C ILE A 102 8.27 15.08 9.24
N LYS A 103 8.19 16.30 8.69
CA LYS A 103 6.98 16.83 8.06
C LYS A 103 7.02 16.69 6.54
N PRO A 104 5.89 16.30 5.90
CA PRO A 104 5.82 16.26 4.44
C PRO A 104 5.83 17.67 3.85
N VAL A 105 6.35 17.78 2.63
CA VAL A 105 6.31 18.98 1.81
C VAL A 105 4.87 19.21 1.36
N ASP A 106 4.42 20.46 1.48
CA ASP A 106 3.13 20.87 0.97
C ASP A 106 3.04 20.66 -0.55
N LYS A 107 1.98 19.99 -1.01
CA LYS A 107 1.80 19.62 -2.43
C LYS A 107 1.72 20.84 -3.33
N LYS A 108 1.11 21.96 -2.89
CA LYS A 108 1.03 23.19 -3.67
C LYS A 108 2.40 23.81 -3.86
N LYS A 109 3.22 23.88 -2.80
CA LYS A 109 4.63 24.33 -2.88
C LYS A 109 5.45 23.45 -3.83
N LEU A 110 5.25 22.13 -3.81
CA LEU A 110 5.92 21.22 -4.75
C LEU A 110 5.51 21.49 -6.20
N VAL A 111 4.21 21.68 -6.46
CA VAL A 111 3.70 22.04 -7.79
C VAL A 111 4.27 23.38 -8.26
N ASP A 112 4.31 24.39 -7.38
CA ASP A 112 4.88 25.70 -7.70
C ASP A 112 6.39 25.59 -8.02
N PHE A 113 7.13 24.78 -7.25
CA PHE A 113 8.55 24.49 -7.52
C PHE A 113 8.76 23.88 -8.91
N LEU A 114 8.02 22.80 -9.23
CA LEU A 114 8.12 22.13 -10.54
C LEU A 114 7.70 23.06 -11.68
N PHE A 115 6.67 23.89 -11.46
CA PHE A 115 6.17 24.84 -12.44
C PHE A 115 7.15 26.01 -12.70
N CYS A 116 7.81 26.52 -11.66
CA CYS A 116 8.85 27.54 -11.82
C CYS A 116 10.02 27.01 -12.64
N ILE A 117 10.44 25.76 -12.40
CA ILE A 117 11.45 25.10 -13.22
C ILE A 117 10.96 24.97 -14.66
N SER A 118 9.76 24.45 -14.89
CA SER A 118 9.25 24.26 -16.26
C SER A 118 9.10 25.57 -17.03
N LYS A 119 8.70 26.67 -16.37
CA LYS A 119 8.66 28.01 -16.97
C LYS A 119 10.00 28.49 -17.49
N LYS A 120 11.07 28.33 -16.70
CA LYS A 120 12.43 28.65 -17.15
C LYS A 120 12.86 27.75 -18.31
N SER A 121 12.36 26.53 -18.29
CA SER A 121 12.89 25.46 -19.13
C SER A 121 12.30 25.40 -20.52
N PHE A 122 10.99 25.59 -20.60
CA PHE A 122 10.18 25.33 -21.79
C PHE A 122 9.44 26.59 -22.25
N LYS A 123 10.02 27.77 -21.97
CA LYS A 123 9.43 29.07 -22.34
C LYS A 123 9.14 29.18 -23.84
N ASP A 124 9.98 28.56 -24.68
CA ASP A 124 9.87 28.61 -26.14
C ASP A 124 8.92 27.52 -26.69
N VAL A 125 8.49 26.58 -25.84
CA VAL A 125 7.62 25.46 -26.21
C VAL A 125 6.17 25.71 -25.80
N PHE A 126 5.96 26.33 -24.63
CA PHE A 126 4.61 26.56 -24.10
C PHE A 126 4.20 28.03 -24.18
N SER A 127 3.00 28.28 -24.67
CA SER A 127 2.32 29.57 -24.49
C SER A 127 1.91 29.81 -23.02
N LEU A 128 1.55 31.05 -22.68
CA LEU A 128 0.98 31.37 -21.35
C LEU A 128 -0.24 30.49 -21.01
N TYR A 129 -1.11 30.23 -21.98
CA TYR A 129 -2.27 29.36 -21.80
C TYR A 129 -1.84 27.92 -21.51
N ASN A 130 -0.96 27.35 -22.35
CA ASN A 130 -0.52 25.96 -22.16
C ASN A 130 0.31 25.81 -20.87
N PHE A 131 1.03 26.84 -20.42
CA PHE A 131 1.64 26.83 -19.08
C PHE A 131 0.62 26.75 -17.95
N ARG A 132 -0.52 27.46 -18.05
CA ARG A 132 -1.60 27.33 -17.04
C ARG A 132 -2.14 25.90 -16.99
N ILE A 133 -2.33 25.28 -18.16
CA ILE A 133 -2.74 23.87 -18.25
C ILE A 133 -1.67 22.95 -17.65
N LEU A 134 -0.38 23.15 -17.98
CA LEU A 134 0.72 22.38 -17.41
C LEU A 134 0.75 22.45 -15.88
N LYS A 135 0.53 23.64 -15.29
CA LYS A 135 0.43 23.79 -13.83
C LYS A 135 -0.73 22.97 -13.24
N ALA A 136 -1.88 22.97 -13.91
CA ALA A 136 -3.01 22.14 -13.51
C ALA A 136 -2.70 20.64 -13.63
N LYS A 137 -2.00 20.20 -14.68
CA LYS A 137 -1.55 18.80 -14.84
C LYS A 137 -0.54 18.38 -13.79
N LEU A 138 0.40 19.24 -13.42
CA LEU A 138 1.32 19.01 -12.31
C LEU A 138 0.55 18.87 -10.99
N SER A 139 -0.42 19.74 -10.74
CA SER A 139 -1.29 19.63 -9.56
C SER A 139 -2.05 18.31 -9.54
N LEU A 140 -2.62 17.91 -10.68
CA LEU A 140 -3.29 16.63 -10.83
C LEU A 140 -2.33 15.47 -10.51
N PHE A 141 -1.18 15.42 -11.17
CA PHE A 141 -0.16 14.37 -10.98
C PHE A 141 0.31 14.23 -9.53
N ILE A 142 0.66 15.35 -8.87
CA ILE A 142 1.12 15.36 -7.47
C ILE A 142 -0.02 14.98 -6.49
N SER A 143 -1.27 15.23 -6.86
CA SER A 143 -2.43 14.87 -6.05
C SER A 143 -2.88 13.41 -6.20
N ARG A 144 -2.40 12.70 -7.22
CA ARG A 144 -2.79 11.31 -7.50
C ARG A 144 -2.43 10.39 -6.33
N ASN A 145 -3.35 9.46 -6.04
CA ASN A 145 -3.09 8.44 -5.03
C ASN A 145 -2.13 7.38 -5.57
N ARG A 146 -1.54 6.61 -4.65
CA ARG A 146 -0.78 5.42 -5.00
C ARG A 146 -1.64 4.46 -5.84
N TYR A 147 -1.03 3.91 -6.88
CA TYR A 147 -1.67 3.04 -7.88
C TYR A 147 -2.68 3.72 -8.80
N GLU A 148 -2.74 5.05 -8.79
CA GLU A 148 -3.40 5.78 -9.87
C GLU A 148 -2.44 6.03 -11.02
N THR A 149 -3.00 6.11 -12.22
CA THR A 149 -2.26 6.39 -13.45
C THR A 149 -2.80 7.67 -14.09
N LEU A 150 -2.03 8.25 -15.00
CA LEU A 150 -2.47 9.25 -15.96
C LEU A 150 -2.22 8.66 -17.35
N SER A 151 -3.22 8.68 -18.23
CA SER A 151 -3.03 8.29 -19.63
C SER A 151 -2.53 9.45 -20.48
N ASP A 152 -2.01 9.15 -21.66
CA ASP A 152 -1.56 10.18 -22.61
C ASP A 152 -2.69 11.12 -23.02
N ASP A 153 -3.89 10.58 -23.22
CA ASP A 153 -5.07 11.40 -23.52
C ASP A 153 -5.43 12.32 -22.35
N GLU A 154 -5.33 11.83 -21.12
CA GLU A 154 -5.57 12.62 -19.92
C GLU A 154 -4.51 13.71 -19.74
N LEU A 155 -3.24 13.42 -20.03
CA LEU A 155 -2.15 14.40 -20.00
C LEU A 155 -2.36 15.48 -21.06
N LYS A 156 -2.74 15.10 -22.28
CA LYS A 156 -2.99 16.01 -23.41
C LYS A 156 -4.24 16.87 -23.22
N LEU A 157 -5.25 16.38 -22.51
CA LEU A 157 -6.56 17.04 -22.39
C LEU A 157 -6.42 18.52 -21.97
N HIS A 158 -7.14 19.41 -22.68
CA HIS A 158 -7.17 20.87 -22.55
C HIS A 158 -5.96 21.66 -23.07
N PHE A 159 -4.87 21.01 -23.48
CA PHE A 159 -3.80 21.74 -24.15
C PHE A 159 -4.25 22.25 -25.53
N ARG A 160 -3.87 23.48 -25.88
CA ARG A 160 -4.08 24.03 -27.23
C ARG A 160 -2.93 23.60 -28.12
N ILE A 161 -3.15 22.57 -28.93
CA ILE A 161 -2.12 21.94 -29.77
C ILE A 161 -1.54 22.94 -30.78
N LYS A 162 -2.38 23.76 -31.41
CA LYS A 162 -1.96 24.83 -32.33
C LYS A 162 -0.97 25.85 -31.73
N GLN A 163 -0.86 25.91 -30.40
CA GLN A 163 0.05 26.82 -29.71
C GLN A 163 1.41 26.19 -29.34
N PHE A 164 1.64 24.91 -29.66
CA PHE A 164 2.97 24.32 -29.63
C PHE A 164 3.75 24.63 -30.91
N PRO A 165 5.09 24.58 -30.89
CA PRO A 165 5.91 24.83 -32.07
C PRO A 165 5.52 23.97 -33.28
N TRP A 166 5.31 22.66 -33.10
CA TRP A 166 4.90 21.74 -34.17
C TRP A 166 3.43 21.90 -34.57
N GLY A 167 2.56 22.34 -33.66
CA GLY A 167 1.14 22.54 -33.96
C GLY A 167 0.86 23.69 -34.92
N LYS A 168 1.84 24.59 -35.15
CA LYS A 168 1.78 25.65 -36.17
C LYS A 168 2.11 25.16 -37.58
N LEU A 169 2.67 23.95 -37.70
CA LEU A 169 3.09 23.36 -38.96
C LEU A 169 1.95 22.60 -39.68
N VAL A 170 0.77 22.54 -39.06
CA VAL A 170 -0.40 21.79 -39.54
C VAL A 170 -1.10 22.53 -40.69
N LYS A 171 -1.09 21.94 -41.89
CA LYS A 171 -1.82 22.47 -43.06
C LYS A 171 -2.99 21.54 -43.46
N ASN A 172 -2.85 20.23 -43.32
CA ASN A 172 -3.86 19.22 -43.72
C ASN A 172 -4.30 18.30 -42.55
N GLN A 173 -5.29 17.41 -42.78
CA GLN A 173 -5.80 16.46 -41.77
C GLN A 173 -4.72 15.49 -41.25
N GLY A 174 -3.83 14.96 -42.10
CA GLY A 174 -2.72 14.09 -41.67
C GLY A 174 -1.73 14.81 -40.73
N ASP A 175 -1.50 16.10 -40.95
CA ASP A 175 -0.64 16.91 -40.08
C ASP A 175 -1.30 17.14 -38.69
N HIS A 176 -2.62 17.06 -38.62
CA HIS A 176 -3.36 17.19 -37.37
C HIS A 176 -3.12 15.98 -36.46
N GLU A 177 -3.23 14.77 -37.00
CA GLU A 177 -2.96 13.53 -36.26
C GLU A 177 -1.50 13.46 -35.81
N LEU A 178 -0.57 13.81 -36.70
CA LEU A 178 0.85 13.90 -36.39
C LEU A 178 1.14 14.87 -35.24
N SER A 179 0.52 16.07 -35.27
CA SER A 179 0.65 17.04 -34.17
C SER A 179 0.05 16.56 -32.86
N GLN A 180 -1.01 15.74 -32.91
CA GLN A 180 -1.58 15.12 -31.72
C GLN A 180 -0.60 14.12 -31.11
N ASN A 181 -0.02 13.24 -31.93
CA ASN A 181 0.93 12.21 -31.48
C ASN A 181 2.23 12.82 -30.95
N LEU A 182 2.78 13.82 -31.65
CA LEU A 182 3.92 14.62 -31.16
C LEU A 182 3.64 15.26 -29.81
N THR A 183 2.46 15.85 -29.63
CA THR A 183 2.08 16.46 -28.34
C THR A 183 1.97 15.41 -27.24
N LYS A 184 1.37 14.23 -27.52
CA LYS A 184 1.30 13.12 -26.56
C LYS A 184 2.70 12.66 -26.16
N SER A 185 3.55 12.36 -27.13
CA SER A 185 4.93 11.91 -26.91
C SER A 185 5.74 12.94 -26.11
N PHE A 186 5.67 14.22 -26.47
CA PHE A 186 6.33 15.29 -25.73
C PHE A 186 5.86 15.36 -24.27
N LEU A 187 4.55 15.34 -24.03
CA LEU A 187 4.01 15.40 -22.67
C LEU A 187 4.36 14.15 -21.86
N PHE A 188 4.35 12.97 -22.47
CA PHE A 188 4.78 11.74 -21.83
C PHE A 188 6.23 11.85 -21.37
N HIS A 189 7.16 12.19 -22.26
CA HIS A 189 8.58 12.36 -21.93
C HIS A 189 8.82 13.51 -20.93
N LEU A 190 8.04 14.59 -21.01
CA LEU A 190 8.12 15.68 -20.03
C LEU A 190 7.76 15.22 -18.61
N PHE A 191 6.81 14.30 -18.45
CA PHE A 191 6.49 13.75 -17.13
C PHE A 191 7.47 12.63 -16.73
N GLU A 192 7.68 11.66 -17.61
CA GLU A 192 8.46 10.44 -17.34
C GLU A 192 9.97 10.71 -17.23
N ASP A 193 10.55 11.48 -18.15
CA ASP A 193 12.00 11.69 -18.23
C ASP A 193 12.47 12.99 -17.58
N PHE A 194 11.56 13.92 -17.30
CA PHE A 194 11.90 15.21 -16.69
C PHE A 194 11.33 15.37 -15.28
N PHE A 195 10.01 15.44 -15.12
CA PHE A 195 9.42 15.72 -13.80
C PHE A 195 9.62 14.59 -12.79
N ILE A 196 9.45 13.32 -13.18
CA ILE A 196 9.64 12.18 -12.27
C ILE A 196 11.11 12.08 -11.78
N PRO A 197 12.14 12.15 -12.64
CA PRO A 197 13.54 12.19 -12.22
C PRO A 197 13.87 13.42 -11.37
N LEU A 198 13.28 14.57 -11.67
CA LEU A 198 13.45 15.78 -10.87
C LEU A 198 12.90 15.60 -9.45
N ILE A 199 11.67 15.08 -9.33
CA ILE A 199 11.06 14.78 -8.03
C ILE A 199 11.92 13.77 -7.27
N SER A 200 12.30 12.65 -7.89
CA SER A 200 13.08 11.60 -7.22
C SER A 200 14.49 12.03 -6.82
N THR A 201 15.05 13.04 -7.51
CA THR A 201 16.35 13.60 -7.16
C THR A 201 16.29 14.36 -5.84
N TYR A 202 15.27 15.20 -5.63
CA TYR A 202 15.20 16.13 -4.49
C TYR A 202 14.24 15.72 -3.37
N PHE A 203 13.29 14.85 -3.68
CA PHE A 203 12.24 14.42 -2.77
C PHE A 203 12.19 12.90 -2.68
N TYR A 204 11.95 12.41 -1.47
CA TYR A 204 11.57 11.03 -1.23
C TYR A 204 10.05 10.91 -1.23
N THR A 205 9.53 10.01 -2.06
CA THR A 205 8.09 9.79 -2.26
C THR A 205 7.67 8.49 -1.58
N THR A 206 6.73 8.57 -0.63
CA THR A 206 6.27 7.39 0.13
C THR A 206 4.85 7.56 0.67
N GLU A 207 4.22 6.44 1.02
CA GLU A 207 3.04 6.40 1.87
C GLU A 207 3.39 6.62 3.35
N THR A 208 2.38 6.93 4.16
CA THR A 208 2.46 6.90 5.62
C THR A 208 1.54 5.83 6.20
N GLY A 209 1.77 5.41 7.44
CA GLY A 209 0.93 4.44 8.13
C GLY A 209 -0.51 4.92 8.40
N PHE A 210 -0.81 6.22 8.22
CA PHE A 210 -2.12 6.82 8.48
C PHE A 210 -2.81 7.39 7.23
N GLY A 211 -2.08 7.62 6.13
CA GLY A 211 -2.60 8.29 4.92
C GLY A 211 -3.27 7.37 3.90
N MET A 212 -3.47 6.08 4.20
CA MET A 212 -4.04 5.08 3.28
C MET A 212 -3.26 4.99 1.95
N ARG A 213 -3.82 5.48 0.83
CA ARG A 213 -3.14 5.55 -0.48
C ARG A 213 -2.64 6.95 -0.84
N GLU A 214 -2.74 7.92 0.06
CA GLU A 214 -2.16 9.23 -0.16
C GLU A 214 -0.65 9.13 -0.30
N VAL A 215 -0.11 9.81 -1.31
CA VAL A 215 1.32 9.95 -1.54
C VAL A 215 1.82 11.22 -0.85
N TYR A 216 2.90 11.07 -0.09
CA TYR A 216 3.60 12.15 0.59
C TYR A 216 5.00 12.33 0.02
N PHE A 217 5.48 13.56 0.05
CA PHE A 217 6.79 13.95 -0.45
C PHE A 217 7.59 14.55 0.70
N TYR A 218 8.80 14.06 0.92
CA TYR A 218 9.71 14.55 1.95
C TYR A 218 10.98 15.06 1.28
N LYS A 219 11.62 16.11 1.82
CA LYS A 219 12.95 16.52 1.33
C LYS A 219 13.91 15.34 1.49
N ARG A 220 14.65 15.01 0.45
CA ARG A 220 15.38 13.73 0.37
C ARG A 220 16.49 13.61 1.43
N ASN A 221 17.22 14.69 1.70
CA ASN A 221 18.24 14.72 2.75
C ASN A 221 17.65 14.45 4.15
N LEU A 222 16.60 15.17 4.52
CA LEU A 222 15.90 14.98 5.80
C LEU A 222 15.28 13.59 5.92
N TRP A 223 14.76 13.06 4.81
CA TRP A 223 14.22 11.71 4.78
C TRP A 223 15.28 10.66 5.13
N TYR A 224 16.49 10.79 4.59
CA TYR A 224 17.55 9.83 4.87
C TYR A 224 17.98 9.89 6.33
N GLU A 225 18.13 11.09 6.90
CA GLU A 225 18.41 11.24 8.34
C GLU A 225 17.32 10.63 9.22
N TYR A 226 16.04 10.91 8.93
CA TYR A 226 14.89 10.31 9.61
C TYR A 226 14.89 8.78 9.49
N SER A 227 15.07 8.26 8.27
CA SER A 227 15.05 6.83 7.99
C SER A 227 16.19 6.12 8.70
N ASP A 228 17.38 6.72 8.70
CA ASP A 228 18.57 6.17 9.33
C ASP A 228 18.42 6.15 10.84
N TYR A 229 17.97 7.25 11.45
CA TYR A 229 17.71 7.33 12.89
C TYR A 229 16.77 6.19 13.36
N HIS A 230 15.60 6.05 12.72
CA HIS A 230 14.63 5.03 13.12
C HIS A 230 15.08 3.60 12.80
N THR A 231 15.82 3.41 11.72
CA THR A 231 16.34 2.08 11.33
C THR A 231 17.44 1.64 12.29
N ILE A 232 18.41 2.51 12.59
CA ILE A 232 19.52 2.20 13.51
C ILE A 232 18.98 1.90 14.91
N ASN A 233 18.02 2.70 15.41
CA ASN A 233 17.38 2.42 16.70
C ASN A 233 16.69 1.05 16.72
N PHE A 234 15.98 0.69 15.64
CA PHE A 234 15.38 -0.64 15.52
C PHE A 234 16.45 -1.76 15.53
N LEU A 235 17.53 -1.60 14.77
CA LEU A 235 18.60 -2.59 14.69
C LEU A 235 19.28 -2.76 16.06
N ASN A 236 19.64 -1.67 16.73
CA ASN A 236 20.27 -1.70 18.05
C ASN A 236 19.36 -2.33 19.13
N GLU A 237 18.05 -2.09 19.05
CA GLU A 237 17.09 -2.65 20.02
C GLU A 237 16.80 -4.15 19.81
N LYS A 238 16.88 -4.64 18.57
CA LYS A 238 16.25 -5.92 18.16
C LYS A 238 17.19 -6.90 17.47
N CYS A 239 18.37 -6.46 17.07
CA CYS A 239 19.32 -7.25 16.30
C CYS A 239 20.72 -7.22 16.94
N VAL A 240 21.52 -8.23 16.63
CA VAL A 240 22.96 -8.25 16.89
C VAL A 240 23.68 -8.07 15.56
N LYS A 241 24.70 -7.22 15.52
CA LYS A 241 25.54 -7.03 14.35
C LYS A 241 26.43 -8.26 14.13
N GLU A 242 26.47 -8.81 12.92
CA GLU A 242 27.30 -9.98 12.60
C GLU A 242 28.76 -9.56 12.38
N SER A 243 29.69 -10.50 12.62
CA SER A 243 31.12 -10.27 12.40
C SER A 243 31.44 -10.27 10.90
N LYS A 244 32.48 -9.53 10.47
CA LYS A 244 32.83 -9.45 9.04
C LYS A 244 33.26 -10.81 8.44
N ASN A 245 33.74 -11.74 9.26
CA ASN A 245 34.23 -13.05 8.82
C ASN A 245 33.09 -14.03 8.50
N ASP A 246 31.89 -13.83 9.05
CA ASP A 246 30.71 -14.66 8.74
C ASP A 246 30.14 -14.38 7.34
N ASN A 247 30.59 -13.31 6.68
CA ASN A 247 30.16 -12.94 5.32
C ASN A 247 30.78 -13.82 4.22
N LEU A 248 31.81 -14.62 4.53
CA LEU A 248 32.50 -15.48 3.55
C LEU A 248 31.83 -16.86 3.39
N HIS A 249 30.96 -17.27 4.32
CA HIS A 249 30.18 -18.51 4.21
C HIS A 249 28.80 -18.29 3.55
N ILE A 250 28.71 -17.40 2.57
CA ILE A 250 27.54 -17.30 1.68
C ILE A 250 27.62 -18.49 0.70
N ASN A 251 27.35 -19.67 1.24
CA ASN A 251 27.31 -20.94 0.53
C ASN A 251 26.18 -20.95 -0.51
N ASN A 252 26.40 -21.67 -1.61
CA ASN A 252 25.61 -21.80 -2.84
C ASN A 252 24.14 -22.30 -2.71
N ASN A 253 23.49 -22.17 -1.55
CA ASN A 253 22.07 -22.46 -1.41
C ASN A 253 21.22 -21.29 -1.94
N LEU A 254 20.60 -21.50 -3.10
CA LEU A 254 19.69 -20.59 -3.82
C LEU A 254 18.58 -19.93 -2.96
N TYR A 255 18.30 -20.44 -1.76
CA TYR A 255 17.28 -19.88 -0.87
C TYR A 255 17.79 -18.75 0.05
N ILE A 256 19.11 -18.59 0.25
CA ILE A 256 19.70 -17.71 1.29
C ILE A 256 20.48 -16.50 0.70
N LYS A 257 20.49 -16.29 -0.62
CA LYS A 257 20.95 -15.01 -1.23
C LYS A 257 19.98 -13.82 -1.02
N ASN A 258 18.90 -14.03 -0.27
CA ASN A 258 17.84 -13.05 -0.05
C ASN A 258 18.16 -12.12 1.14
N LEU A 259 19.23 -11.32 1.07
CA LEU A 259 19.44 -10.24 2.04
C LEU A 259 18.25 -9.27 1.96
N HIS A 260 17.53 -9.12 3.07
CA HIS A 260 16.32 -8.33 3.09
C HIS A 260 16.61 -6.85 3.33
N ASN A 261 16.34 -6.01 2.33
CA ASN A 261 16.44 -4.56 2.48
C ASN A 261 15.36 -4.05 3.44
N VAL A 262 15.79 -3.20 4.37
CA VAL A 262 14.92 -2.52 5.32
C VAL A 262 14.16 -1.38 4.63
N ARG A 263 12.89 -1.21 4.98
CA ARG A 263 12.05 -0.09 4.55
C ARG A 263 11.45 0.63 5.76
N CYS A 264 11.69 1.93 5.85
CA CYS A 264 11.08 2.81 6.83
C CYS A 264 9.75 3.39 6.30
N ILE A 265 8.68 3.33 7.10
CA ILE A 265 7.38 3.92 6.81
C ILE A 265 6.99 4.89 7.94
N PRO A 266 6.66 6.17 7.66
CA PRO A 266 6.37 7.13 8.70
C PRO A 266 5.03 6.86 9.39
N LYS A 267 4.99 7.12 10.69
CA LYS A 267 3.77 7.16 11.51
C LYS A 267 3.59 8.58 12.06
N LYS A 268 2.48 8.81 12.78
CA LYS A 268 2.24 10.09 13.46
C LYS A 268 3.33 10.38 14.49
N ASP A 269 3.71 9.35 15.24
CA ASP A 269 4.75 9.40 16.28
C ASP A 269 5.82 8.33 15.95
N GLY A 270 6.89 8.73 15.26
CA GLY A 270 7.98 7.84 14.85
C GLY A 270 7.71 7.03 13.56
N ALA A 271 8.33 5.86 13.43
CA ALA A 271 8.32 5.07 12.18
C ALA A 271 7.95 3.59 12.39
N ARG A 272 7.58 2.92 11.30
CA ARG A 272 7.48 1.46 11.19
C ARG A 272 8.58 0.96 10.27
N ILE A 273 9.38 0.02 10.78
CA ILE A 273 10.43 -0.65 10.03
C ILE A 273 9.87 -1.97 9.48
N ILE A 274 9.98 -2.16 8.18
CA ILE A 274 9.50 -3.35 7.46
C ILE A 274 10.69 -4.00 6.77
N VAL A 275 10.75 -5.33 6.84
CA VAL A 275 11.78 -6.13 6.18
C VAL A 275 11.21 -6.58 4.84
N ASN A 276 11.83 -6.17 3.73
CA ASN A 276 11.29 -6.47 2.41
C ASN A 276 11.64 -7.89 1.96
N LEU A 277 10.75 -8.84 2.25
CA LEU A 277 10.86 -10.24 1.84
C LEU A 277 10.44 -10.50 0.38
N SER A 278 10.11 -9.45 -0.39
CA SER A 278 9.54 -9.59 -1.74
C SER A 278 10.53 -9.40 -2.89
N LYS A 279 11.75 -8.90 -2.63
CA LYS A 279 12.79 -8.77 -3.64
C LYS A 279 13.79 -9.91 -3.48
N SER A 280 13.53 -11.02 -4.17
CA SER A 280 14.63 -11.92 -4.56
C SER A 280 15.50 -11.17 -5.57
N LEU A 281 16.81 -11.29 -5.46
CA LEU A 281 17.75 -10.76 -6.48
C LEU A 281 17.58 -11.49 -7.82
N ASP A 282 17.01 -12.70 -7.79
CA ASP A 282 16.65 -13.44 -8.99
C ASP A 282 15.23 -13.07 -9.44
N LYS A 283 15.08 -12.79 -10.74
CA LYS A 283 13.83 -12.37 -11.42
C LYS A 283 12.68 -13.42 -11.34
N SER A 284 12.76 -14.44 -10.50
CA SER A 284 11.82 -15.55 -10.32
C SER A 284 10.61 -15.26 -9.41
N GLY A 285 10.48 -14.03 -8.91
CA GLY A 285 9.31 -13.57 -8.14
C GLY A 285 9.50 -13.62 -6.63
N GLY A 286 8.84 -12.69 -5.91
CA GLY A 286 9.11 -12.47 -4.48
C GLY A 286 8.81 -13.67 -3.57
N SER A 287 9.60 -13.83 -2.50
CA SER A 287 9.60 -14.99 -1.61
C SER A 287 8.22 -15.35 -1.06
N ASN A 288 7.34 -14.38 -0.78
CA ASN A 288 5.96 -14.65 -0.36
C ASN A 288 5.13 -15.49 -1.36
N LYS A 289 5.41 -15.42 -2.67
CA LYS A 289 4.74 -16.27 -3.67
C LYS A 289 5.20 -17.73 -3.61
N LEU A 290 6.44 -17.98 -3.20
CA LEU A 290 7.02 -19.31 -3.01
C LEU A 290 6.58 -19.91 -1.67
N LEU A 291 6.36 -19.07 -0.66
CA LEU A 291 5.94 -19.48 0.68
C LEU A 291 4.43 -19.74 0.79
N TYR A 292 3.63 -19.30 -0.19
CA TYR A 292 2.18 -19.42 -0.16
C TYR A 292 1.64 -20.85 0.04
N PRO A 293 2.20 -21.91 -0.57
CA PRO A 293 1.79 -23.30 -0.31
C PRO A 293 1.93 -23.65 1.18
N MET A 294 3.09 -23.37 1.77
CA MET A 294 3.37 -23.61 3.19
C MET A 294 2.44 -22.77 4.09
N TYR A 295 2.12 -21.54 3.67
CA TYR A 295 1.15 -20.70 4.36
C TYR A 295 -0.27 -21.27 4.33
N SER A 296 -0.71 -21.83 3.20
CA SER A 296 -2.00 -22.54 3.14
C SER A 296 -2.05 -23.72 4.11
N ILE A 297 -0.96 -24.50 4.21
CA ILE A 297 -0.84 -25.59 5.19
C ILE A 297 -0.94 -25.05 6.62
N LEU A 298 -0.12 -24.05 6.96
CA LEU A 298 -0.15 -23.43 8.29
C LEU A 298 -1.55 -22.93 8.64
N LYS A 299 -2.17 -22.18 7.73
CA LYS A 299 -3.51 -21.61 7.93
C LYS A 299 -4.55 -22.71 8.20
N ARG A 300 -4.46 -23.86 7.54
CA ARG A 300 -5.35 -25.01 7.77
C ARG A 300 -5.12 -25.64 9.15
N GLU A 301 -3.86 -25.92 9.51
CA GLU A 301 -3.48 -26.56 10.78
C GLU A 301 -3.84 -25.74 12.02
N VAL A 302 -3.81 -24.41 11.92
CA VAL A 302 -3.84 -23.56 13.11
C VAL A 302 -5.11 -22.72 13.25
N ARG A 303 -6.04 -22.77 12.27
CA ARG A 303 -7.27 -21.96 12.32
C ARG A 303 -8.08 -22.20 13.59
N HIS A 304 -8.15 -23.45 14.05
CA HIS A 304 -8.83 -23.81 15.30
C HIS A 304 -8.01 -23.49 16.56
N LYS A 305 -6.70 -23.22 16.44
CA LYS A 305 -5.77 -22.94 17.54
C LYS A 305 -5.59 -21.44 17.83
N LEU A 306 -6.32 -20.56 17.13
CA LEU A 306 -6.19 -19.10 17.25
C LEU A 306 -6.95 -18.51 18.44
N GLY A 307 -7.85 -19.29 19.06
CA GLY A 307 -8.65 -18.92 20.23
C GLY A 307 -9.31 -17.56 20.07
N ASN A 308 -8.96 -16.59 20.92
CA ASN A 308 -9.55 -15.25 20.92
C ASN A 308 -9.13 -14.37 19.72
N SER A 309 -8.25 -14.86 18.84
CA SER A 309 -7.76 -14.09 17.69
C SER A 309 -8.71 -14.22 16.49
N ALA A 310 -9.42 -13.14 16.16
CA ALA A 310 -10.22 -13.02 14.95
C ALA A 310 -9.34 -12.72 13.73
N LEU A 311 -9.51 -13.47 12.64
CA LEU A 311 -8.80 -13.22 11.37
C LEU A 311 -9.56 -12.25 10.46
N GLY A 312 -10.83 -11.99 10.74
CA GLY A 312 -11.67 -11.06 10.00
C GLY A 312 -13.00 -10.81 10.68
N TYR A 313 -13.85 -10.01 10.01
CA TYR A 313 -15.14 -9.58 10.56
C TYR A 313 -16.14 -10.71 10.80
N GLU A 314 -16.02 -11.83 10.09
CA GLU A 314 -16.87 -13.00 10.33
C GLU A 314 -16.57 -13.62 11.71
N ASP A 315 -15.30 -13.86 12.03
CA ASP A 315 -14.89 -14.39 13.33
C ASP A 315 -15.29 -13.40 14.45
N MET A 316 -15.17 -12.08 14.20
CA MET A 316 -15.63 -11.06 15.16
C MET A 316 -17.15 -11.11 15.38
N HIS A 317 -17.94 -11.29 14.32
CA HIS A 317 -19.40 -11.41 14.41
C HIS A 317 -19.81 -12.61 15.27
N GLN A 318 -19.18 -13.77 15.02
CA GLN A 318 -19.44 -15.02 15.74
C GLN A 318 -19.17 -14.92 17.25
N ILE A 319 -18.27 -14.04 17.69
CA ILE A 319 -17.96 -13.86 19.12
C ILE A 319 -18.79 -12.72 19.72
N ALA A 320 -18.89 -11.58 19.03
CA ALA A 320 -19.48 -10.36 19.58
C ALA A 320 -21.00 -10.43 19.71
N TYR A 321 -21.71 -10.89 18.67
CA TYR A 321 -23.17 -10.82 18.64
C TYR A 321 -23.86 -11.76 19.64
N PRO A 322 -23.40 -13.01 19.84
CA PRO A 322 -23.95 -13.85 20.91
C PRO A 322 -23.84 -13.15 22.28
N PHE A 323 -22.71 -12.52 22.57
CA PHE A 323 -22.50 -11.78 23.82
C PHE A 323 -23.42 -10.55 23.94
N PHE A 324 -23.57 -9.75 22.87
CA PHE A 324 -24.47 -8.58 22.87
C PHE A 324 -25.95 -8.95 23.04
N ASN A 325 -26.33 -10.17 22.65
CA ASN A 325 -27.70 -10.66 22.81
C ASN A 325 -27.94 -11.23 24.22
N GLU A 326 -26.92 -11.82 24.83
CA GLU A 326 -26.99 -12.39 26.17
C GLU A 326 -27.01 -11.30 27.26
N PHE A 327 -26.16 -10.26 27.12
CA PHE A 327 -26.00 -9.22 28.14
C PHE A 327 -26.49 -7.85 27.66
N LYS A 328 -27.36 -7.21 28.44
CA LYS A 328 -27.83 -5.84 28.18
C LYS A 328 -26.86 -4.77 28.71
N ASN A 329 -26.31 -5.02 29.90
CA ASN A 329 -25.38 -4.12 30.58
C ASN A 329 -24.04 -4.85 30.77
N PHE A 330 -22.97 -4.26 30.24
CA PHE A 330 -21.62 -4.83 30.34
C PHE A 330 -20.55 -3.76 30.13
N TYR A 331 -19.35 -4.10 30.58
CA TYR A 331 -18.14 -3.32 30.43
C TYR A 331 -17.45 -3.65 29.11
N ILE A 332 -16.98 -2.61 28.45
CA ILE A 332 -16.19 -2.66 27.22
C ILE A 332 -14.85 -2.04 27.53
N LEU A 333 -13.78 -2.79 27.30
CA LEU A 333 -12.40 -2.33 27.44
C LEU A 333 -11.67 -2.59 26.12
N LYS A 334 -11.18 -1.52 25.50
CA LYS A 334 -10.33 -1.57 24.31
C LYS A 334 -8.87 -1.35 24.69
N LEU A 335 -8.00 -2.21 24.19
CA LEU A 335 -6.55 -2.13 24.44
C LEU A 335 -5.77 -2.28 23.13
N ASP A 336 -4.67 -1.53 23.00
CA ASP A 336 -3.74 -1.54 21.85
C ASP A 336 -2.38 -2.07 22.34
N LEU A 337 -1.89 -3.17 21.75
CA LEU A 337 -0.55 -3.67 22.08
C LEU A 337 0.55 -2.82 21.42
N ARG A 338 1.56 -2.43 22.19
CA ARG A 338 2.74 -1.71 21.68
C ARG A 338 3.67 -2.67 20.94
N LYS A 339 3.99 -2.33 19.68
CA LYS A 339 4.97 -3.03 18.84
C LYS A 339 4.80 -4.56 18.91
N CYS A 340 3.57 -5.07 18.71
CA CYS A 340 3.21 -6.47 19.00
C CYS A 340 4.13 -7.48 18.32
N TYR A 341 4.47 -7.29 17.04
CA TYR A 341 5.39 -8.17 16.32
C TYR A 341 6.82 -8.07 16.85
N ASP A 342 7.30 -6.87 17.16
CA ASP A 342 8.72 -6.58 17.44
C ASP A 342 9.13 -6.98 18.86
N ASN A 343 8.16 -7.33 19.71
CA ASN A 343 8.40 -7.66 21.11
C ASN A 343 8.31 -9.16 21.42
N ILE A 344 7.88 -10.00 20.46
CA ILE A 344 7.74 -11.46 20.67
C ILE A 344 9.10 -12.08 20.96
N PRO A 345 9.30 -12.73 22.13
CA PRO A 345 10.57 -13.37 22.45
C PRO A 345 10.76 -14.67 21.65
N HIS A 346 11.89 -14.80 20.95
CA HIS A 346 12.22 -15.95 20.11
C HIS A 346 12.22 -17.28 20.86
N LYS A 347 12.62 -17.29 22.15
CA LYS A 347 12.57 -18.48 23.02
C LYS A 347 11.20 -19.15 23.03
N TYR A 348 10.12 -18.37 23.10
CA TYR A 348 8.76 -18.91 23.11
C TYR A 348 8.25 -19.20 21.72
N LEU A 349 8.62 -18.37 20.74
CA LEU A 349 8.25 -18.57 19.35
C LEU A 349 8.83 -19.86 18.78
N LYS A 350 10.09 -20.20 19.11
CA LYS A 350 10.71 -21.48 18.73
C LYS A 350 9.88 -22.67 19.23
N LYS A 351 9.56 -22.68 20.53
CA LYS A 351 8.71 -23.74 21.13
C LYS A 351 7.33 -23.84 20.49
N LEU A 352 6.77 -22.71 20.05
CA LEU A 352 5.49 -22.68 19.35
C LEU A 352 5.63 -23.35 17.97
N ILE A 353 6.62 -22.92 17.17
CA ILE A 353 6.88 -23.43 15.81
C ILE A 353 7.07 -24.96 15.82
N ASP A 354 7.81 -25.47 16.79
CA ASP A 354 8.14 -26.89 16.91
C ASP A 354 6.93 -27.80 17.14
N LYS A 355 5.81 -27.22 17.60
CA LYS A 355 4.57 -27.93 17.94
C LYS A 355 3.39 -27.56 17.03
N LEU A 356 3.62 -26.84 15.93
CA LEU A 356 2.54 -26.32 15.08
C LEU A 356 1.80 -27.43 14.32
N TYR A 357 2.57 -28.34 13.73
CA TYR A 357 2.10 -29.31 12.75
C TYR A 357 1.89 -30.69 13.38
N SER A 358 0.75 -31.30 13.05
CA SER A 358 0.35 -32.60 13.56
C SER A 358 0.71 -33.77 12.65
N LYS A 359 0.70 -33.57 11.32
CA LYS A 359 0.98 -34.60 10.32
C LYS A 359 2.44 -34.53 9.86
N ASP A 360 3.02 -35.67 9.52
CA ASP A 360 4.39 -35.74 8.98
C ASP A 360 4.48 -35.27 7.52
N HIS A 361 3.40 -35.43 6.75
CA HIS A 361 3.33 -35.05 5.35
C HIS A 361 2.05 -34.28 5.03
N TYR A 362 2.17 -33.31 4.13
CA TYR A 362 1.08 -32.48 3.65
C TYR A 362 1.07 -32.46 2.12
N PHE A 363 -0.11 -32.68 1.54
CA PHE A 363 -0.30 -32.59 0.11
C PHE A 363 -1.00 -31.28 -0.25
N VAL A 364 -0.39 -30.51 -1.16
CA VAL A 364 -0.95 -29.26 -1.66
C VAL A 364 -1.18 -29.39 -3.16
N LYS A 365 -2.42 -29.19 -3.56
CA LYS A 365 -2.84 -29.10 -4.94
C LYS A 365 -2.76 -27.67 -5.43
N LYS A 366 -2.15 -27.46 -6.59
CA LYS A 366 -2.05 -26.15 -7.25
C LYS A 366 -3.07 -26.10 -8.37
N PHE A 367 -3.79 -25.00 -8.47
CA PHE A 367 -4.76 -24.80 -9.54
C PHE A 367 -4.74 -23.34 -10.00
N TYR A 368 -5.27 -23.13 -11.19
CA TYR A 368 -5.45 -21.78 -11.72
C TYR A 368 -6.89 -21.51 -12.05
N THR A 369 -7.25 -20.24 -11.90
CA THR A 369 -8.46 -19.72 -12.51
C THR A 369 -8.06 -18.74 -13.60
N LEU A 370 -8.63 -18.89 -14.79
CA LEU A 370 -8.50 -17.94 -15.88
C LEU A 370 -9.78 -17.13 -15.91
N GLY A 371 -9.69 -15.84 -15.61
CA GLY A 371 -10.80 -14.92 -15.71
C GLY A 371 -10.42 -13.67 -16.47
N ILE A 372 -11.40 -13.02 -17.08
CA ILE A 372 -11.19 -11.76 -17.79
C ILE A 372 -11.19 -10.63 -16.76
N ILE A 373 -10.03 -10.02 -16.54
CA ILE A 373 -9.90 -8.86 -15.65
C ILE A 373 -9.34 -7.71 -16.48
N ARG A 374 -10.15 -6.66 -16.68
CA ARG A 374 -9.82 -5.49 -17.52
C ARG A 374 -9.59 -5.84 -19.00
N ASN A 375 -10.42 -6.74 -19.55
CA ASN A 375 -10.33 -7.26 -20.93
C ASN A 375 -9.01 -7.98 -21.24
N LEU A 376 -8.24 -8.32 -20.20
CA LEU A 376 -7.06 -9.15 -20.30
C LEU A 376 -7.37 -10.48 -19.63
N LEU A 377 -7.03 -11.57 -20.33
CA LEU A 377 -7.03 -12.88 -19.73
C LEU A 377 -6.03 -12.88 -18.58
N ARG A 378 -6.52 -13.05 -17.35
CA ARG A 378 -5.68 -13.11 -16.16
C ARG A 378 -5.78 -14.48 -15.52
N GLN A 379 -4.62 -15.07 -15.36
CA GLN A 379 -4.47 -16.30 -14.61
C GLN A 379 -4.23 -15.97 -13.12
N GLY A 380 -5.18 -16.36 -12.27
CA GLY A 380 -4.99 -16.44 -10.83
C GLY A 380 -4.39 -17.80 -10.47
N ARG A 381 -3.39 -17.83 -9.57
CA ARG A 381 -2.77 -19.06 -9.09
C ARG A 381 -3.13 -19.28 -7.63
N TYR A 382 -3.62 -20.48 -7.31
CA TYR A 382 -4.13 -20.83 -5.99
C TYR A 382 -3.60 -22.18 -5.53
N PHE A 383 -3.68 -22.41 -4.21
CA PHE A 383 -3.16 -23.59 -3.54
C PHE A 383 -4.19 -24.11 -2.55
N ARG A 384 -4.49 -25.41 -2.60
CA ARG A 384 -5.42 -26.13 -1.72
C ARG A 384 -4.66 -27.21 -0.97
N VAL A 385 -4.81 -27.27 0.35
CA VAL A 385 -4.27 -28.38 1.15
C VAL A 385 -5.28 -29.52 1.10
N MET A 386 -4.83 -30.74 0.82
CA MET A 386 -5.68 -31.94 0.72
C MET A 386 -5.59 -32.75 2.02
N ASP A 387 -6.65 -33.49 2.35
CA ASP A 387 -6.65 -34.36 3.54
C ASP A 387 -5.94 -35.70 3.31
N SER A 388 -5.97 -36.19 2.07
CA SER A 388 -5.34 -37.42 1.61
C SER A 388 -4.68 -37.22 0.24
N ASN A 389 -3.92 -38.22 -0.22
CA ASN A 389 -3.38 -38.28 -1.58
C ASN A 389 -4.42 -38.79 -2.60
N THR A 390 -5.70 -38.91 -2.22
CA THR A 390 -6.75 -39.42 -3.11
C THR A 390 -7.46 -38.27 -3.83
N PRO A 391 -7.79 -38.40 -5.13
CA PRO A 391 -8.40 -37.32 -5.93
C PRO A 391 -9.84 -36.91 -5.55
N SER A 392 -10.35 -37.27 -4.37
CA SER A 392 -11.78 -37.34 -4.07
C SER A 392 -12.47 -36.00 -3.72
N ASP A 393 -11.72 -34.94 -3.40
CA ASP A 393 -12.31 -33.66 -2.95
C ASP A 393 -12.62 -32.69 -4.11
N ILE A 394 -13.34 -33.18 -5.13
CA ILE A 394 -13.79 -32.36 -6.27
C ILE A 394 -15.03 -31.50 -5.91
N HIS A 395 -15.73 -31.79 -4.82
CA HIS A 395 -16.91 -30.99 -4.40
C HIS A 395 -16.53 -29.78 -3.55
N TYR A 396 -15.78 -28.83 -4.14
CA TYR A 396 -15.77 -27.47 -3.61
C TYR A 396 -17.01 -26.74 -4.14
N LYS A 397 -17.89 -26.32 -3.21
CA LYS A 397 -19.04 -25.45 -3.51
C LYS A 397 -18.58 -24.30 -4.41
N GLU A 398 -19.26 -24.16 -5.53
CA GLU A 398 -19.13 -23.16 -6.59
C GLU A 398 -19.36 -21.70 -6.12
N THR A 399 -19.38 -21.44 -4.81
CA THR A 399 -19.90 -20.21 -4.20
C THR A 399 -18.88 -19.07 -4.05
N VAL A 400 -17.66 -19.17 -4.61
CA VAL A 400 -16.67 -18.07 -4.52
C VAL A 400 -16.51 -17.27 -5.82
N PHE A 401 -16.98 -17.78 -6.96
CA PHE A 401 -16.82 -17.10 -8.24
C PHE A 401 -18.16 -17.00 -8.97
N SER A 402 -18.86 -15.86 -8.81
CA SER A 402 -19.97 -15.50 -9.68
C SER A 402 -19.42 -15.22 -11.09
N CYS A 403 -19.63 -16.16 -12.02
CA CYS A 403 -19.51 -16.07 -13.48
C CYS A 403 -18.11 -15.73 -14.09
N ASP A 404 -17.82 -16.35 -15.25
CA ASP A 404 -16.68 -16.14 -16.17
C ASP A 404 -15.26 -16.54 -15.71
N TYR A 405 -15.10 -17.72 -15.10
CA TYR A 405 -13.78 -18.30 -14.82
C TYR A 405 -13.62 -19.72 -15.36
N ILE A 406 -12.55 -19.96 -16.12
CA ILE A 406 -12.10 -21.32 -16.49
C ILE A 406 -11.20 -21.84 -15.37
N TYR A 407 -11.56 -22.98 -14.81
CA TYR A 407 -10.73 -23.69 -13.83
C TYR A 407 -9.73 -24.60 -14.56
N LYS A 408 -8.44 -24.31 -14.43
CA LYS A 408 -7.38 -25.21 -14.90
C LYS A 408 -6.78 -25.92 -13.69
N ASP A 409 -7.12 -27.19 -13.57
CA ASP A 409 -6.55 -28.08 -12.57
C ASP A 409 -5.19 -28.59 -13.04
N GLU A 410 -4.14 -28.45 -12.24
CA GLU A 410 -2.94 -29.27 -12.44
C GLU A 410 -3.16 -30.59 -11.70
N SER A 411 -2.99 -31.72 -12.39
CA SER A 411 -3.17 -33.07 -11.83
C SER A 411 -2.11 -33.45 -10.78
N TYR A 412 -1.08 -32.60 -10.59
CA TYR A 412 0.03 -32.85 -9.69
C TYR A 412 -0.25 -32.35 -8.26
N TYR A 413 0.11 -33.19 -7.30
CA TYR A 413 0.13 -32.87 -5.87
C TYR A 413 1.57 -32.59 -5.43
N TYR A 414 1.77 -31.49 -4.73
CA TYR A 414 3.05 -31.19 -4.10
C TYR A 414 3.05 -31.76 -2.68
N SER A 415 3.98 -32.67 -2.40
CA SER A 415 4.20 -33.21 -1.06
C SER A 415 5.19 -32.34 -0.29
N TYR A 416 4.84 -31.97 0.94
CA TYR A 416 5.69 -31.22 1.85
C TYR A 416 5.86 -32.00 3.15
N LYS A 417 7.11 -32.31 3.49
CA LYS A 417 7.47 -32.90 4.79
C LYS A 417 7.38 -31.86 5.89
N ARG A 418 6.89 -32.27 7.06
CA ARG A 418 6.75 -31.45 8.26
C ARG A 418 8.07 -30.79 8.64
N GLU A 419 9.17 -31.53 8.60
CA GLU A 419 10.51 -31.07 8.96
C GLU A 419 10.93 -29.89 8.08
N ASN A 420 10.73 -30.00 6.76
CA ASN A 420 11.09 -28.96 5.79
C ASN A 420 10.27 -27.68 6.00
N ILE A 421 8.98 -27.82 6.33
CA ILE A 421 8.09 -26.68 6.62
C ILE A 421 8.53 -25.98 7.90
N ILE A 422 8.79 -26.74 8.97
CA ILE A 422 9.25 -26.22 10.26
C ILE A 422 10.60 -25.51 10.11
N GLU A 423 11.55 -26.11 9.39
CA GLU A 423 12.86 -25.51 9.13
C GLU A 423 12.71 -24.18 8.36
N SER A 424 11.88 -24.17 7.32
CA SER A 424 11.60 -22.94 6.54
C SER A 424 10.99 -21.85 7.43
N LEU A 425 10.03 -22.20 8.29
CA LEU A 425 9.42 -21.26 9.23
C LEU A 425 10.41 -20.75 10.28
N ARG A 426 11.27 -21.61 10.82
CA ARG A 426 12.32 -21.22 11.78
C ARG A 426 13.28 -20.23 11.12
N LYS A 427 13.76 -20.52 9.92
CA LYS A 427 14.63 -19.61 9.16
C LYS A 427 13.99 -18.22 8.98
N ILE A 428 12.72 -18.18 8.56
CA ILE A 428 12.01 -16.92 8.31
C ILE A 428 11.69 -16.15 9.60
N ALA A 429 11.28 -16.84 10.66
CA ALA A 429 10.76 -16.19 11.87
C ALA A 429 11.83 -15.94 12.95
N LEU A 430 12.87 -16.77 13.01
CA LEU A 430 13.89 -16.75 14.07
C LEU A 430 15.28 -16.37 13.56
N GLU A 431 15.63 -16.73 12.32
CA GLU A 431 16.95 -16.46 11.74
C GLU A 431 16.88 -15.35 10.69
N ASN A 432 16.05 -14.33 10.97
CA ASN A 432 15.86 -13.22 10.04
C ASN A 432 17.12 -12.33 10.01
N LYS A 433 17.87 -12.44 8.90
CA LYS A 433 19.03 -11.59 8.61
C LYS A 433 18.63 -10.34 7.86
N ILE A 434 19.07 -9.20 8.37
CA ILE A 434 18.79 -7.86 7.84
C ILE A 434 20.10 -7.26 7.34
N TYR A 435 20.08 -6.75 6.11
CA TYR A 435 21.22 -6.02 5.55
C TYR A 435 20.92 -4.55 5.47
N TYR A 436 21.80 -3.73 6.02
CA TYR A 436 21.62 -2.29 6.05
C TYR A 436 22.98 -1.58 6.05
N LYS A 437 23.18 -0.65 5.09
CA LYS A 437 24.43 0.12 4.90
C LYS A 437 25.71 -0.71 4.95
N ASN A 438 25.73 -1.80 4.19
CA ASN A 438 26.86 -2.72 4.08
C ASN A 438 27.19 -3.53 5.34
N GLU A 439 26.24 -3.61 6.27
CA GLU A 439 26.37 -4.39 7.50
C GLU A 439 25.22 -5.39 7.62
N SER A 440 25.55 -6.57 8.15
CA SER A 440 24.61 -7.65 8.43
C SER A 440 24.21 -7.65 9.90
N TYR A 441 22.92 -7.87 10.13
CA TYR A 441 22.30 -7.87 11.44
C TYR A 441 21.41 -9.10 11.57
N SER A 442 21.55 -9.85 12.66
CA SER A 442 20.70 -10.99 12.98
C SER A 442 19.66 -10.59 14.02
N GLN A 443 18.38 -10.69 13.67
CA GLN A 443 17.28 -10.35 14.58
C GLN A 443 17.13 -11.43 15.67
N PHE A 444 17.18 -11.03 16.95
CA PHE A 444 17.03 -11.96 18.09
C PHE A 444 15.69 -11.80 18.83
N LYS A 445 14.90 -10.79 18.46
CA LYS A 445 13.60 -10.47 19.08
C LYS A 445 12.60 -9.98 18.05
N GLY A 446 11.37 -10.48 18.17
CA GLY A 446 10.24 -10.14 17.32
C GLY A 446 10.15 -10.96 16.03
N ILE A 447 9.09 -10.75 15.25
CA ILE A 447 8.82 -11.43 13.98
C ILE A 447 8.90 -10.41 12.84
N PRO A 448 9.56 -10.70 11.69
CA PRO A 448 9.68 -9.75 10.60
C PRO A 448 8.32 -9.32 10.06
N GLN A 449 8.06 -8.01 10.09
CA GLN A 449 6.89 -7.43 9.42
C GLN A 449 7.14 -7.48 7.90
N GLY A 450 6.22 -8.10 7.16
CA GLY A 450 6.32 -8.32 5.71
C GLY A 450 6.22 -9.79 5.28
N SER A 451 6.38 -10.73 6.21
CA SER A 451 6.12 -12.16 5.95
C SER A 451 4.63 -12.47 5.98
N ILE A 452 4.20 -13.35 5.06
CA ILE A 452 2.84 -13.89 5.07
C ILE A 452 2.53 -14.70 6.35
N PHE A 453 3.55 -15.21 7.06
CA PHE A 453 3.37 -16.00 8.28
C PHE A 453 3.19 -15.14 9.53
N SER A 454 3.68 -13.89 9.54
CA SER A 454 3.82 -13.11 10.77
C SER A 454 2.51 -12.90 11.52
N ASN A 455 1.41 -12.65 10.79
CA ASN A 455 0.10 -12.43 11.41
C ASN A 455 -0.41 -13.67 12.15
N ILE A 456 -0.29 -14.85 11.52
CA ILE A 456 -0.73 -16.10 12.12
C ILE A 456 0.16 -16.46 13.31
N LEU A 457 1.48 -16.36 13.17
CA LEU A 457 2.42 -16.65 14.26
C LEU A 457 2.21 -15.71 15.46
N CYS A 458 1.99 -14.42 15.21
CA CYS A 458 1.65 -13.44 16.24
C CYS A 458 0.34 -13.82 16.94
N GLY A 459 -0.73 -14.12 16.19
CA GLY A 459 -2.00 -14.56 16.75
C GLY A 459 -1.89 -15.81 17.62
N LEU A 460 -1.11 -16.82 17.18
CA LEU A 460 -0.88 -18.04 17.94
C LEU A 460 -0.06 -17.81 19.20
N TYR A 461 0.99 -16.98 19.12
CA TYR A 461 1.77 -16.59 20.29
C TYR A 461 0.90 -15.91 21.34
N LEU A 462 0.09 -14.94 20.91
CA LEU A 462 -0.81 -14.23 21.80
C LEU A 462 -1.92 -15.15 22.35
N ASN A 463 -2.41 -16.11 21.58
CA ASN A 463 -3.38 -17.08 22.09
C ASN A 463 -2.78 -17.95 23.22
N LYS A 464 -1.48 -18.28 23.18
CA LYS A 464 -0.82 -18.95 24.32
C LYS A 464 -0.75 -18.10 25.58
N ILE A 465 -0.69 -16.77 25.43
CA ILE A 465 -0.81 -15.86 26.57
C ILE A 465 -2.25 -15.88 27.09
N ASP A 466 -3.24 -15.83 26.20
CA ASP A 466 -4.65 -15.87 26.59
C ASP A 466 -5.00 -17.15 27.34
N GLU A 467 -4.64 -18.31 26.79
CA GLU A 467 -4.88 -19.63 27.41
C GLU A 467 -4.30 -19.70 28.83
N LYS A 468 -3.09 -19.17 29.01
CA LYS A 468 -2.37 -19.27 30.28
C LYS A 468 -2.83 -18.26 31.33
N TYR A 469 -3.25 -17.07 30.91
CA TYR A 469 -3.42 -15.94 31.82
C TYR A 469 -4.79 -15.29 31.81
N PHE A 470 -5.57 -15.40 30.73
CA PHE A 470 -6.81 -14.65 30.58
C PHE A 470 -8.05 -15.55 30.51
N ASN A 471 -7.97 -16.71 29.86
CA ASN A 471 -9.13 -17.58 29.67
C ASN A 471 -9.73 -18.09 30.99
N SER A 472 -8.89 -18.30 32.02
CA SER A 472 -9.37 -18.69 33.35
C SER A 472 -10.06 -17.56 34.12
N ILE A 473 -9.83 -16.30 33.74
CA ILE A 473 -10.43 -15.11 34.37
C ILE A 473 -11.87 -14.93 33.87
N PHE A 474 -12.10 -15.10 32.56
CA PHE A 474 -13.39 -14.80 31.94
C PHE A 474 -14.29 -16.03 31.90
N LYS A 475 -15.25 -16.10 32.84
CA LYS A 475 -16.30 -17.12 32.84
C LYS A 475 -17.46 -16.68 31.95
N LYS A 476 -17.89 -15.42 32.11
CA LYS A 476 -18.96 -14.80 31.31
C LYS A 476 -18.40 -13.89 30.21
N GLY A 477 -17.31 -13.18 30.51
CA GLY A 477 -16.69 -12.28 29.56
C GLY A 477 -16.12 -12.96 28.31
N LYS A 478 -15.87 -12.15 27.27
CA LYS A 478 -15.26 -12.55 26.01
C LYS A 478 -14.13 -11.59 25.64
N ILE A 479 -13.09 -12.16 25.04
CA ILE A 479 -11.99 -11.40 24.45
C ILE A 479 -12.06 -11.59 22.94
N ILE A 480 -12.04 -10.48 22.20
CA ILE A 480 -11.89 -10.49 20.76
C ILE A 480 -10.62 -9.73 20.42
N ARG A 481 -9.68 -10.39 19.75
CA ARG A 481 -8.43 -9.77 19.32
C ARG A 481 -8.32 -9.75 17.81
N TYR A 482 -8.06 -8.58 17.25
CA TYR A 482 -7.66 -8.43 15.86
C TYR A 482 -6.22 -7.95 15.80
N VAL A 483 -5.29 -8.89 15.59
CA VAL A 483 -3.85 -8.62 15.61
C VAL A 483 -3.42 -8.02 16.96
N ASP A 484 -3.16 -6.71 17.04
CA ASP A 484 -2.72 -5.96 18.21
C ASP A 484 -3.85 -5.29 19.00
N ASP A 485 -5.05 -5.21 18.41
CA ASP A 485 -6.21 -4.57 19.02
C ASP A 485 -7.07 -5.58 19.78
N TYR A 486 -7.23 -5.38 21.09
CA TYR A 486 -8.12 -6.16 21.95
C TYR A 486 -9.43 -5.40 22.17
N LEU A 487 -10.52 -6.17 22.22
CA LEU A 487 -11.82 -5.77 22.71
C LEU A 487 -12.26 -6.80 23.76
N VAL A 488 -12.28 -6.37 25.01
CA VAL A 488 -12.75 -7.17 26.15
C VAL A 488 -14.17 -6.75 26.49
N LEU A 489 -15.06 -7.73 26.57
CA LEU A 489 -16.47 -7.57 26.88
C LEU A 489 -16.78 -8.39 28.13
N THR A 490 -17.29 -7.81 29.20
CA THR A 490 -17.67 -8.58 30.40
C THR A 490 -18.78 -7.90 31.20
N PRO A 491 -19.77 -8.64 31.72
CA PRO A 491 -20.73 -8.09 32.68
C PRO A 491 -20.15 -7.97 34.10
N SER A 492 -18.96 -8.52 34.37
CA SER A 492 -18.39 -8.63 35.71
C SER A 492 -17.21 -7.68 35.92
N VAL A 493 -17.35 -6.78 36.90
CA VAL A 493 -16.25 -5.90 37.33
C VAL A 493 -15.09 -6.71 37.91
N ILE A 494 -15.36 -7.86 38.53
CA ILE A 494 -14.34 -8.71 39.16
C ILE A 494 -13.43 -9.31 38.09
N GLU A 495 -14.00 -9.91 37.03
CA GLU A 495 -13.24 -10.45 35.90
C GLU A 495 -12.34 -9.36 35.29
N LEU A 496 -12.87 -8.15 35.17
CA LEU A 496 -12.16 -7.02 34.59
C LEU A 496 -11.00 -6.53 35.46
N LYS A 497 -11.20 -6.42 36.78
CA LYS A 497 -10.14 -6.05 37.73
C LYS A 497 -9.03 -7.10 37.75
N GLU A 498 -9.37 -8.38 37.77
CA GLU A 498 -8.39 -9.47 37.71
C GLU A 498 -7.58 -9.42 36.40
N PHE A 499 -8.26 -9.22 35.27
CA PHE A 499 -7.61 -9.07 33.97
C PHE A 499 -6.64 -7.88 33.95
N LEU A 500 -7.06 -6.70 34.42
CA LEU A 500 -6.22 -5.51 34.50
C LEU A 500 -5.02 -5.70 35.43
N ASN A 501 -5.20 -6.39 36.56
CA ASN A 501 -4.11 -6.74 37.47
C ASN A 501 -3.13 -7.75 36.85
N LYS A 502 -3.59 -8.59 35.93
CA LYS A 502 -2.75 -9.58 35.26
C LYS A 502 -1.90 -8.94 34.17
N ILE A 503 -2.47 -8.04 33.35
CA ILE A 503 -1.76 -7.44 32.20
C ILE A 503 -0.53 -6.63 32.60
N THR A 504 -0.53 -6.00 33.78
CA THR A 504 0.63 -5.24 34.29
C THR A 504 1.85 -6.12 34.58
N LYS A 505 1.66 -7.43 34.72
CA LYS A 505 2.70 -8.42 35.05
C LYS A 505 3.24 -9.19 33.83
N LEU A 506 2.83 -8.83 32.61
CA LEU A 506 3.13 -9.60 31.39
C LEU A 506 4.26 -9.01 30.53
N GLU A 507 4.92 -7.94 30.98
CA GLU A 507 5.98 -7.28 30.21
C GLU A 507 7.16 -8.22 29.87
N ARG A 508 7.47 -9.16 30.77
CA ARG A 508 8.48 -10.22 30.54
C ARG A 508 8.17 -11.15 29.36
N TYR A 509 6.92 -11.19 28.91
CA TYR A 509 6.48 -11.94 27.72
C TYR A 509 6.40 -11.05 26.48
N GLY A 510 6.94 -9.83 26.52
CA GLY A 510 6.87 -8.89 25.40
C GLY A 510 5.47 -8.28 25.21
N ILE A 511 4.57 -8.44 26.18
CA ILE A 511 3.21 -7.90 26.16
C ILE A 511 3.22 -6.58 26.93
N SER A 512 3.11 -5.47 26.20
CA SER A 512 2.94 -4.14 26.78
C SER A 512 1.82 -3.41 26.06
N PHE A 513 0.94 -2.76 26.81
CA PHE A 513 -0.21 -2.03 26.27
C PHE A 513 0.10 -0.55 26.14
N ASN A 514 -0.53 0.09 25.16
CA ASN A 514 -0.41 1.51 24.97
C ASN A 514 -1.39 2.27 25.86
N THR A 515 -0.91 2.69 27.03
CA THR A 515 -1.69 3.43 28.04
C THR A 515 -2.49 4.59 27.46
N LYS A 516 -1.90 5.40 26.57
CA LYS A 516 -2.56 6.55 25.91
C LYS A 516 -3.73 6.17 24.98
N LYS A 517 -3.84 4.91 24.58
CA LYS A 517 -4.89 4.41 23.68
C LYS A 517 -5.88 3.46 24.35
N ILE A 518 -5.73 3.22 25.65
CA ILE A 518 -6.70 2.43 26.39
C ILE A 518 -7.99 3.23 26.46
N MET A 519 -9.09 2.57 26.12
CA MET A 519 -10.42 3.16 26.17
C MET A 519 -11.36 2.23 26.95
N ALA A 520 -12.24 2.79 27.76
CA ALA A 520 -13.23 2.02 28.53
C ALA A 520 -14.56 2.77 28.64
N ASN A 521 -15.70 2.07 28.65
CA ASN A 521 -17.02 2.67 28.89
C ASN A 521 -17.36 2.83 30.40
N PHE A 522 -16.35 2.73 31.26
CA PHE A 522 -16.46 2.81 32.72
C PHE A 522 -15.23 3.51 33.29
N ASP A 523 -15.36 3.99 34.52
CA ASP A 523 -14.28 4.63 35.26
C ASP A 523 -13.72 3.62 36.30
N MET A 524 -12.39 3.55 36.46
CA MET A 524 -11.75 2.86 37.58
C MET A 524 -10.60 3.69 38.15
N LYS A 525 -10.41 3.63 39.48
CA LYS A 525 -9.32 4.32 40.18
C LYS A 525 -7.92 3.71 39.92
N THR A 526 -7.86 2.45 39.51
CA THR A 526 -6.61 1.68 39.43
C THR A 526 -5.76 1.97 38.19
N LEU A 527 -6.35 2.49 37.12
CA LEU A 527 -5.66 2.84 35.88
C LEU A 527 -6.39 4.00 35.21
N GLU A 528 -5.64 5.01 34.76
CA GLU A 528 -6.21 6.09 33.96
C GLU A 528 -6.62 5.55 32.58
N PHE A 529 -7.91 5.65 32.28
CA PHE A 529 -8.49 5.29 30.99
C PHE A 529 -9.00 6.53 30.28
N LYS A 530 -8.91 6.52 28.95
CA LYS A 530 -9.73 7.44 28.17
C LYS A 530 -11.17 6.93 28.20
N LYS A 531 -12.10 7.72 28.75
CA LYS A 531 -13.52 7.40 28.72
C LYS A 531 -13.97 7.20 27.27
N MET A 532 -14.62 6.07 27.00
CA MET A 532 -15.27 5.80 25.72
C MET A 532 -16.51 6.67 25.63
N ASP A 533 -16.62 7.39 24.53
CA ASP A 533 -17.89 7.95 24.10
C ASP A 533 -18.87 6.80 23.76
N GLU A 534 -20.16 7.09 23.66
CA GLU A 534 -21.20 6.12 23.26
C GLU A 534 -20.91 5.44 21.91
N GLU A 535 -20.02 6.04 21.11
CA GLU A 535 -19.53 5.54 19.83
C GLU A 535 -18.00 5.59 19.79
N PHE A 536 -17.34 4.51 19.38
CA PHE A 536 -15.89 4.54 19.14
C PHE A 536 -15.46 3.65 17.98
N ILE A 537 -14.27 3.92 17.43
CA ILE A 537 -13.72 3.15 16.31
C ILE A 537 -12.86 1.98 16.82
N TRP A 538 -13.17 0.78 16.34
CA TRP A 538 -12.38 -0.43 16.55
C TRP A 538 -12.28 -1.23 15.24
N CYS A 539 -11.05 -1.58 14.84
CA CYS A 539 -10.76 -2.28 13.59
C CYS A 539 -11.40 -1.67 12.32
N GLY A 540 -11.58 -0.34 12.29
CA GLY A 540 -12.19 0.36 11.15
C GLY A 540 -13.72 0.29 11.08
N LEU A 541 -14.37 -0.18 12.14
CA LEU A 541 -15.82 -0.14 12.34
C LEU A 541 -16.15 0.74 13.55
N LYS A 542 -17.32 1.35 13.54
CA LYS A 542 -17.84 2.10 14.69
C LYS A 542 -18.60 1.13 15.60
N LEU A 543 -18.13 0.89 16.81
CA LEU A 543 -18.92 0.19 17.82
C LEU A 543 -19.76 1.22 18.57
N ILE A 544 -21.07 1.00 18.60
CA ILE A 544 -22.02 1.81 19.36
C ILE A 544 -22.52 0.99 20.52
N SER A 545 -22.55 1.59 21.70
CA SER A 545 -23.15 1.03 22.91
C SER A 545 -23.95 2.13 23.61
N LYS A 546 -25.21 2.28 23.22
CA LYS A 546 -26.12 3.33 23.72
C LYS A 546 -27.49 2.76 24.02
N ASP A 547 -28.13 3.18 25.12
CA ASP A 547 -29.51 2.82 25.48
C ASP A 547 -29.80 1.30 25.41
N ASN A 548 -28.88 0.47 25.91
CA ASN A 548 -28.94 -1.00 25.86
C ASN A 548 -28.97 -1.60 24.43
N LYS A 549 -28.54 -0.83 23.43
CA LYS A 549 -28.33 -1.26 22.05
C LYS A 549 -26.84 -1.21 21.74
N THR A 550 -26.24 -2.39 21.65
CA THR A 550 -24.86 -2.56 21.21
C THR A 550 -24.80 -3.19 19.83
N GLY A 551 -23.92 -2.67 18.97
CA GLY A 551 -23.72 -3.22 17.63
C GLY A 551 -22.74 -2.39 16.80
N PHE A 552 -22.33 -2.95 15.68
CA PHE A 552 -21.37 -2.31 14.79
C PHE A 552 -22.06 -1.48 13.71
N LYS A 553 -21.45 -0.34 13.39
CA LYS A 553 -21.82 0.56 12.31
C LYS A 553 -20.68 0.88 11.36
N ILE A 554 -21.04 1.27 10.14
CA ILE A 554 -20.09 1.78 9.15
C ILE A 554 -19.56 3.15 9.59
N ASP A 555 -18.23 3.31 9.53
CA ASP A 555 -17.60 4.63 9.64
C ASP A 555 -17.55 5.30 8.25
N PHE A 556 -18.59 6.08 7.92
CA PHE A 556 -18.70 6.77 6.63
C PHE A 556 -18.19 8.22 6.66
N LYS A 557 -18.03 8.85 7.83
CA LYS A 557 -17.65 10.27 7.99
C LYS A 557 -16.14 10.53 7.86
N SER A 558 -15.36 9.53 7.49
CA SER A 558 -13.92 9.66 7.40
C SER A 558 -13.49 10.62 6.27
N LYS A 559 -12.77 11.69 6.65
CA LYS A 559 -12.05 12.59 5.70
C LYS A 559 -11.08 11.82 4.79
N MET A 560 -10.74 10.57 5.13
CA MET A 560 -9.83 9.73 4.38
C MET A 560 -10.49 9.00 3.20
N ASN A 561 -11.81 9.08 3.01
CA ASN A 561 -12.53 8.34 1.97
C ASN A 561 -11.92 8.51 0.57
N LYS A 562 -11.49 9.75 0.22
CA LYS A 562 -10.81 10.02 -1.05
C LYS A 562 -9.48 9.30 -1.22
N TYR A 563 -8.83 8.88 -0.13
CA TYR A 563 -7.55 8.16 -0.15
C TYR A 563 -7.73 6.63 -0.08
N THR A 564 -8.97 6.11 -0.07
CA THR A 564 -9.26 4.67 -0.05
C THR A 564 -9.42 4.05 -1.45
N VAL A 565 -9.40 4.89 -2.48
CA VAL A 565 -9.61 4.53 -3.88
C VAL A 565 -8.34 4.82 -4.69
N SER A 566 -8.15 4.04 -5.75
CA SER A 566 -7.29 4.41 -6.87
C SER A 566 -8.16 4.43 -8.12
N TYR A 567 -8.00 5.42 -8.98
CA TYR A 567 -8.54 5.48 -10.34
C TYR A 567 -7.54 4.90 -11.35
N SER A 568 -8.02 4.26 -12.41
CA SER A 568 -7.21 3.76 -13.53
C SER A 568 -7.69 4.42 -14.82
N SER A 569 -6.77 5.01 -15.57
CA SER A 569 -7.08 5.58 -16.88
C SER A 569 -7.23 4.51 -17.98
N VAL A 570 -6.79 3.26 -17.71
CA VAL A 570 -6.99 2.11 -18.60
C VAL A 570 -8.38 1.50 -18.37
N ASN A 571 -9.24 1.49 -19.40
CA ASN A 571 -10.62 0.99 -19.37
C ASN A 571 -11.41 1.49 -18.15
N PRO A 572 -11.54 2.81 -17.97
CA PRO A 572 -12.01 3.41 -16.71
C PRO A 572 -13.43 2.96 -16.33
N GLY A 573 -14.33 2.77 -17.30
CA GLY A 573 -15.68 2.27 -17.03
C GLY A 573 -15.67 0.89 -16.35
N ASN A 574 -15.03 -0.09 -16.98
CA ASN A 574 -14.93 -1.46 -16.44
C ASN A 574 -14.16 -1.50 -15.11
N ASP A 575 -13.10 -0.70 -14.98
CA ASP A 575 -12.33 -0.63 -13.73
C ASP A 575 -13.15 -0.01 -12.57
N ILE A 576 -13.93 1.04 -12.84
CA ILE A 576 -14.85 1.64 -11.85
C ILE A 576 -15.89 0.61 -11.43
N PHE A 577 -16.58 -0.05 -12.37
CA PHE A 577 -17.60 -1.05 -12.08
C PHE A 577 -17.05 -2.19 -11.20
N ASN A 578 -15.94 -2.80 -11.60
CA ASN A 578 -15.31 -3.88 -10.83
C ASN A 578 -14.86 -3.45 -9.43
N LYS A 579 -14.36 -2.20 -9.30
CA LYS A 579 -13.99 -1.64 -8.00
C LYS A 579 -15.21 -1.43 -7.10
N MET A 580 -16.34 -1.02 -7.66
CA MET A 580 -17.58 -0.83 -6.90
C MET A 580 -18.22 -2.15 -6.51
N LYS A 581 -18.25 -3.15 -7.42
CA LYS A 581 -18.65 -4.53 -7.10
C LYS A 581 -17.81 -5.12 -5.97
N LYS A 582 -16.48 -5.03 -6.06
CA LYS A 582 -15.59 -5.48 -4.98
C LYS A 582 -15.81 -4.70 -3.69
N PHE A 583 -16.02 -3.39 -3.78
CA PHE A 583 -16.28 -2.56 -2.62
C PHE A 583 -17.56 -2.99 -1.90
N PHE A 584 -18.64 -3.26 -2.64
CA PHE A 584 -19.88 -3.81 -2.10
C PHE A 584 -19.61 -5.07 -1.27
N ILE A 585 -19.04 -6.10 -1.90
CA ILE A 585 -18.77 -7.41 -1.26
C ILE A 585 -17.91 -7.23 0.01
N THR A 586 -16.87 -6.41 -0.05
CA THR A 586 -15.94 -6.24 1.08
C THR A 586 -16.50 -5.41 2.24
N ARG A 587 -17.54 -4.60 2.01
CA ARG A 587 -18.14 -3.71 3.01
C ARG A 587 -19.49 -4.17 3.52
N THR A 588 -20.07 -5.20 2.92
CA THR A 588 -21.33 -5.81 3.36
C THR A 588 -21.11 -7.06 4.21
N SER A 589 -20.07 -7.11 5.04
CA SER A 589 -19.79 -8.25 5.93
C SER A 589 -20.92 -8.51 6.95
N LYS A 590 -21.06 -9.75 7.45
CA LYS A 590 -22.12 -10.12 8.40
C LYS A 590 -22.10 -9.32 9.70
N ILE A 591 -20.92 -8.89 10.18
CA ILE A 591 -20.82 -8.03 11.36
C ILE A 591 -21.65 -6.74 11.25
N LEU A 592 -21.87 -6.23 10.03
CA LEU A 592 -22.65 -5.02 9.78
C LEU A 592 -24.07 -5.34 9.30
N PHE A 593 -24.19 -6.34 8.42
CA PHE A 593 -25.44 -6.71 7.74
C PHE A 593 -25.89 -8.08 8.20
N SER A 594 -26.47 -8.15 9.39
CA SER A 594 -27.12 -9.36 9.90
C SER A 594 -28.33 -8.99 10.75
N ARG A 595 -29.24 -9.94 10.93
CA ARG A 595 -30.45 -9.76 11.76
C ARG A 595 -30.12 -9.52 13.24
N GLU A 596 -28.98 -10.02 13.70
CA GLU A 596 -28.50 -9.81 15.08
C GLU A 596 -28.04 -8.37 15.31
N ASN A 597 -27.73 -7.63 14.23
CA ASN A 597 -27.32 -6.24 14.33
C ASN A 597 -28.52 -5.31 14.44
N LYS A 598 -28.74 -4.76 15.64
CA LYS A 598 -29.76 -3.74 15.94
C LYS A 598 -29.66 -2.49 15.05
N PHE A 599 -28.50 -2.23 14.46
CA PHE A 599 -28.26 -1.09 13.56
C PHE A 599 -28.28 -1.46 12.07
N VAL A 600 -28.77 -2.64 11.68
CA VAL A 600 -28.70 -3.13 10.30
C VAL A 600 -29.35 -2.18 9.27
N TYR A 601 -30.51 -1.59 9.56
CA TYR A 601 -31.14 -0.62 8.64
C TYR A 601 -30.36 0.67 8.51
N GLN A 602 -29.77 1.14 9.61
CA GLN A 602 -28.87 2.29 9.57
C GLN A 602 -27.60 1.96 8.78
N ASN A 603 -27.09 0.73 8.86
CA ASN A 603 -25.94 0.29 8.07
C ASN A 603 -26.25 0.18 6.58
N ILE A 604 -27.45 -0.25 6.20
CA ILE A 604 -27.91 -0.22 4.81
C ILE A 604 -27.88 1.23 4.30
N PHE A 605 -28.50 2.16 5.03
CA PHE A 605 -28.52 3.57 4.69
C PHE A 605 -27.11 4.20 4.62
N ASP A 606 -26.30 4.00 5.66
CA ASP A 606 -24.92 4.50 5.75
C ASP A 606 -24.03 3.92 4.64
N PHE A 607 -24.27 2.68 4.22
CA PHE A 607 -23.58 2.07 3.10
C PHE A 607 -23.97 2.69 1.77
N LEU A 608 -25.25 2.96 1.51
CA LEU A 608 -25.68 3.63 0.28
C LEU A 608 -25.00 5.01 0.15
N ILE A 609 -24.96 5.79 1.24
CA ILE A 609 -24.20 7.06 1.26
C ILE A 609 -22.74 6.82 0.91
N LEU A 610 -22.07 5.88 1.58
CA LEU A 610 -20.66 5.61 1.37
C LEU A 610 -20.37 5.11 -0.07
N TYR A 611 -21.27 4.30 -0.64
CA TYR A 611 -21.20 3.81 -2.01
C TYR A 611 -21.28 4.97 -3.00
N LYS A 612 -22.24 5.90 -2.83
CA LYS A 612 -22.33 7.13 -3.64
C LYS A 612 -21.08 7.99 -3.51
N VAL A 613 -20.59 8.24 -2.30
CA VAL A 613 -19.38 9.05 -2.06
C VAL A 613 -18.18 8.45 -2.76
N ARG A 614 -18.00 7.13 -2.67
CA ARG A 614 -16.92 6.41 -3.35
C ARG A 614 -17.06 6.50 -4.87
N LEU A 615 -18.27 6.32 -5.39
CA LEU A 615 -18.57 6.42 -6.81
C LEU A 615 -18.26 7.83 -7.35
N ARG A 616 -18.76 8.86 -6.69
CA ARG A 616 -18.47 10.27 -7.01
C ARG A 616 -16.98 10.56 -6.99
N THR A 617 -16.23 9.98 -6.04
CA THR A 617 -14.77 10.17 -5.97
C THR A 617 -14.04 9.51 -7.16
N LEU A 618 -14.54 8.38 -7.66
CA LEU A 618 -13.95 7.73 -8.84
C LEU A 618 -14.28 8.50 -10.12
N PHE A 619 -15.52 8.97 -10.27
CA PHE A 619 -15.93 9.77 -11.42
C PHE A 619 -15.34 11.18 -11.44
N SER A 620 -15.12 11.81 -10.27
CA SER A 620 -14.42 13.10 -10.22
C SER A 620 -12.96 13.03 -10.67
N ARG A 621 -12.42 11.80 -10.82
CA ARG A 621 -11.08 11.53 -11.37
C ARG A 621 -11.10 11.08 -12.81
N ALA A 622 -12.28 10.80 -13.36
CA ALA A 622 -12.44 10.43 -14.75
C ALA A 622 -12.47 11.71 -15.61
N PRO A 623 -11.99 11.63 -16.86
CA PRO A 623 -11.99 12.79 -17.77
C PRO A 623 -13.41 13.21 -18.19
N PHE A 624 -14.37 12.28 -18.15
CA PHE A 624 -15.79 12.56 -18.41
C PHE A 624 -16.66 11.61 -17.58
N VAL A 625 -17.94 11.96 -17.45
CA VAL A 625 -18.95 11.16 -16.75
C VAL A 625 -20.10 10.86 -17.71
N ASN A 626 -20.38 9.58 -17.95
CA ASN A 626 -21.59 9.17 -18.65
C ASN A 626 -22.69 8.92 -17.61
N GLU A 627 -23.74 9.75 -17.64
CA GLU A 627 -24.83 9.70 -16.66
C GLU A 627 -25.57 8.35 -16.65
N LYS A 628 -25.90 7.81 -17.82
CA LYS A 628 -26.57 6.50 -17.94
C LYS A 628 -25.74 5.38 -17.29
N PHE A 629 -24.43 5.39 -17.50
CA PHE A 629 -23.53 4.42 -16.87
C PHE A 629 -23.42 4.63 -15.36
N TYR A 630 -23.36 5.88 -14.90
CA TYR A 630 -23.37 6.21 -13.47
C TYR A 630 -24.63 5.65 -12.78
N LEU A 631 -25.80 5.87 -13.37
CA LEU A 631 -27.08 5.36 -12.85
C LEU A 631 -27.12 3.83 -12.81
N LYS A 632 -26.68 3.15 -13.89
CA LYS A 632 -26.58 1.67 -13.91
C LYS A 632 -25.75 1.08 -12.75
N ILE A 633 -24.68 1.76 -12.31
CA ILE A 633 -23.87 1.30 -11.17
C ILE A 633 -24.62 1.45 -9.84
N LEU A 634 -25.48 2.45 -9.73
CA LEU A 634 -26.35 2.65 -8.57
C LEU A 634 -27.45 1.58 -8.55
N ASP A 635 -28.09 1.32 -9.69
CA ASP A 635 -29.13 0.29 -9.81
C ASP A 635 -28.56 -1.09 -9.45
N TYR A 636 -27.38 -1.43 -9.96
CA TYR A 636 -26.63 -2.63 -9.57
C TYR A 636 -26.43 -2.75 -8.04
N CYS A 637 -26.10 -1.64 -7.37
CA CYS A 637 -25.93 -1.63 -5.92
C CYS A 637 -27.23 -1.94 -5.17
N LEU A 638 -28.37 -1.48 -5.69
CA LEU A 638 -29.68 -1.71 -5.10
C LEU A 638 -30.10 -3.16 -5.28
N GLU A 639 -29.97 -3.71 -6.48
CA GLU A 639 -30.24 -5.12 -6.78
C GLU A 639 -29.44 -6.07 -5.89
N GLU A 640 -28.15 -5.82 -5.73
CA GLU A 640 -27.27 -6.59 -4.85
C GLU A 640 -27.63 -6.40 -3.37
N MET A 641 -28.03 -5.20 -2.95
CA MET A 641 -28.46 -4.96 -1.57
C MET A 641 -29.75 -5.71 -1.24
N MET A 642 -30.70 -5.73 -2.16
CA MET A 642 -31.95 -6.49 -2.01
C MET A 642 -31.67 -7.99 -1.93
N THR A 643 -30.82 -8.50 -2.82
CA THR A 643 -30.37 -9.90 -2.81
C THR A 643 -29.72 -10.26 -1.49
N LEU A 644 -28.78 -9.44 -1.01
CA LEU A 644 -28.10 -9.64 0.26
C LEU A 644 -29.08 -9.67 1.45
N CYS A 645 -30.07 -8.77 1.47
CA CYS A 645 -31.07 -8.73 2.53
C CYS A 645 -31.93 -10.01 2.55
N ARG A 646 -32.32 -10.53 1.39
CA ARG A 646 -33.04 -11.81 1.26
C ARG A 646 -32.18 -12.98 1.73
N GLU A 647 -30.95 -13.10 1.25
CA GLU A 647 -30.00 -14.16 1.65
C GLU A 647 -29.75 -14.21 3.15
N ARG A 648 -29.67 -13.04 3.80
CA ARG A 648 -29.41 -12.91 5.24
C ARG A 648 -30.67 -12.81 6.09
N LYS A 649 -31.85 -12.97 5.49
CA LYS A 649 -33.15 -12.93 6.15
C LYS A 649 -33.35 -11.64 6.98
N ILE A 650 -32.89 -10.51 6.45
CA ILE A 650 -33.08 -9.18 7.05
C ILE A 650 -34.51 -8.73 6.71
N LYS A 651 -35.32 -8.39 7.73
CA LYS A 651 -36.75 -8.08 7.61
C LYS A 651 -37.03 -6.66 7.09
N ILE A 652 -36.54 -6.33 5.89
CA ILE A 652 -36.73 -5.02 5.27
C ILE A 652 -37.47 -5.20 3.94
N SER A 653 -38.45 -4.34 3.67
CA SER A 653 -39.16 -4.37 2.39
C SER A 653 -38.36 -3.69 1.29
N GLU A 654 -38.63 -4.07 0.05
CA GLU A 654 -37.97 -3.50 -1.12
C GLU A 654 -38.27 -2.00 -1.26
N GLU A 655 -39.50 -1.57 -0.94
CA GLU A 655 -39.92 -0.17 -0.97
C GLU A 655 -39.07 0.68 -0.02
N ILE A 656 -38.78 0.20 1.19
CA ILE A 656 -37.95 0.93 2.16
C ILE A 656 -36.53 1.11 1.63
N ILE A 657 -35.93 0.08 1.02
CA ILE A 657 -34.59 0.18 0.42
C ILE A 657 -34.60 1.21 -0.71
N GLN A 658 -35.65 1.21 -1.54
CA GLN A 658 -35.81 2.18 -2.63
C GLN A 658 -36.00 3.62 -2.09
N GLU A 659 -36.73 3.82 -0.99
CA GLU A 659 -36.85 5.13 -0.33
C GLU A 659 -35.52 5.60 0.25
N MET A 660 -34.76 4.71 0.91
CA MET A 660 -33.40 5.00 1.36
C MET A 660 -32.50 5.41 0.18
N ALA A 661 -32.62 4.71 -0.95
CA ALA A 661 -31.90 5.04 -2.17
C ALA A 661 -32.30 6.40 -2.73
N LYS A 662 -33.60 6.75 -2.75
CA LYS A 662 -34.08 8.08 -3.17
C LYS A 662 -33.47 9.21 -2.34
N LYS A 663 -33.52 9.08 -1.01
CA LYS A 663 -32.93 10.07 -0.08
C LYS A 663 -31.43 10.22 -0.23
N THR A 664 -30.71 9.15 -0.58
CA THR A 664 -29.24 9.15 -0.63
C THR A 664 -28.70 9.47 -2.02
N PHE A 665 -29.19 8.77 -3.06
CA PHE A 665 -28.74 8.89 -4.44
C PHE A 665 -29.31 10.12 -5.13
N TYR A 666 -30.60 10.40 -4.97
CA TYR A 666 -31.33 11.34 -5.85
C TYR A 666 -31.67 12.68 -5.19
N GLU A 667 -31.91 12.73 -3.88
CA GLU A 667 -32.38 13.95 -3.20
C GLU A 667 -31.26 14.88 -2.68
N GLN A 668 -30.01 14.42 -2.58
CA GLN A 668 -28.89 15.30 -2.23
C GLN A 668 -28.40 16.11 -3.44
N LYS A 669 -29.21 17.09 -3.87
CA LYS A 669 -28.82 18.24 -4.69
C LYS A 669 -28.57 19.46 -3.79
N SER A 670 -27.53 19.43 -2.95
CA SER A 670 -26.99 20.65 -2.31
C SER A 670 -25.69 20.33 -1.56
N ASN A 671 -24.72 21.23 -1.72
CA ASN A 671 -23.34 21.27 -1.21
C ASN A 671 -22.26 20.57 -2.06
#